data_AF-A0A8X8GFL2-F1
#
_entry.id   AF-A0A8X8GFL2-F1
#
_cell.length_a   1.000
_cell.length_b   1.000
_cell.length_c   1.000
_cell.angle_alpha   90.00
_cell.angle_beta   90.00
_cell.angle_gamma   90.00
#
_symmetry.space_group_name_H-M   'P 1'
#
loop_
_entity.id
_entity.type
_entity.pdbx_description
1 polymer ?
#
loop_
_entity_poly.entity_id
_entity_poly.type
_entity_poly.pdbx_seq_one_letter_code
_entity_poly.pdbx_strand_id
1 'polypeptide(L)'
;MQDLDDQAQKLRDVFRSSAKAVPMSDGAAANEALKAYPSLKHATDRLFDLLIVTENTDQTVGTVRALANHFFLANVLDGVSVPIAEALNNIAACLPGVVMPDGKEIPSGPIQPGVPPSPQVTAYVRALDDESAWLEAMLIGRAFMVLKRFPFLNARTKAVADAATRIKRLGYAFSIRSGRYQIRPEGIENIVGQIWKCLHRLGCLNALKNIMEAALKIHPYGYEQILFGRKYASGLGDRSPELPIGLLYNIAVKLPALGSNERNAKSFWHEAVHLARDLVAMLDLEPYSQFAFLGLNAQALEDGLREVAHYDHCFSLRQWHLSFTPQFLTGFFGESFDGEMKQRLGWNVADAVQLAQVLKAHASPGTQVIPSSSLVSTGLDPVVFKSMLPFFAHREGEANKNYRSPFGATGPDVIFKPLILLKGDSIVLPAASVLGPALFEATFAAWKTIKTDQEIASLRGGAAERLTKNIFAKHGFQPSFENAKYDLGEQGAGECDLVFKDEENIILVECKAKALTRGAMTGIQGDALLDFAGGLFASQAQALRHERILRSSGSIQFHGGTRLELRDRHITRLTVTLLDHGALQDRWMLRHVYNALLSAQFTCDPGYTKRKQVEDFNTHLRMFQEETHLLKAAGQHINAHPLNAASASVAQLDVLLESVQSLTEVRKRISTPVTFSTFNVLLEHFHQQKMRIHGQSS
;
A
#
# COMPACT_ATOMS: atom_id res chain seq x y z
N MET A 1 16.28 -14.46 16.42
CA MET A 1 16.53 -13.00 16.54
C MET A 1 17.96 -12.65 17.00
N GLN A 2 18.63 -13.52 17.78
CA GLN A 2 20.08 -13.47 18.07
C GLN A 2 20.95 -14.00 16.89
N ASP A 3 20.29 -14.75 16.00
CA ASP A 3 20.86 -15.54 14.90
C ASP A 3 21.57 -14.74 13.78
N LEU A 4 21.06 -13.58 13.34
CA LEU A 4 21.64 -12.86 12.19
C LEU A 4 22.98 -12.17 12.46
N ASP A 5 23.24 -11.71 13.69
CA ASP A 5 24.53 -11.11 14.05
C ASP A 5 25.61 -12.20 14.16
N ASP A 6 25.25 -13.38 14.69
CA ASP A 6 26.11 -14.57 14.71
C ASP A 6 26.42 -15.06 13.28
N GLN A 7 25.41 -15.11 12.41
CA GLN A 7 25.56 -15.42 10.98
C GLN A 7 26.48 -14.41 10.26
N ALA A 8 26.33 -13.11 10.54
CA ALA A 8 27.20 -12.08 9.99
C ALA A 8 28.65 -12.28 10.47
N GLN A 9 28.87 -12.64 11.73
CA GLN A 9 30.22 -12.90 12.21
C GLN A 9 30.84 -14.14 11.55
N LYS A 10 30.11 -15.25 11.44
CA LYS A 10 30.54 -16.46 10.71
C LYS A 10 30.95 -16.14 9.27
N LEU A 11 30.12 -15.37 8.55
CA LEU A 11 30.43 -14.96 7.18
C LEU A 11 31.67 -14.07 7.06
N ARG A 12 31.94 -13.20 8.05
CA ARG A 12 33.20 -12.42 8.08
C ARG A 12 34.40 -13.35 8.17
N ASP A 13 34.31 -14.38 8.99
CA ASP A 13 35.40 -15.32 9.20
C ASP A 13 35.60 -16.22 7.98
N VAL A 14 34.51 -16.71 7.36
CA VAL A 14 34.57 -17.39 6.05
C VAL A 14 35.20 -16.50 4.98
N PHE A 15 34.80 -15.23 4.89
CA PHE A 15 35.37 -14.29 3.93
C PHE A 15 36.87 -14.08 4.15
N ARG A 16 37.29 -13.86 5.40
CA ARG A 16 38.71 -13.70 5.78
C ARG A 16 39.52 -14.95 5.44
N SER A 17 38.99 -16.13 5.74
CA SER A 17 39.61 -17.41 5.38
C SER A 17 39.75 -17.54 3.86
N SER A 18 38.73 -17.20 3.09
CA SER A 18 38.80 -17.20 1.62
C SER A 18 39.85 -16.22 1.09
N ALA A 19 39.96 -15.03 1.70
CA ALA A 19 40.90 -13.99 1.29
C ALA A 19 42.36 -14.37 1.60
N LYS A 20 42.56 -15.07 2.72
CA LYS A 20 43.86 -15.64 3.09
C LYS A 20 44.25 -16.80 2.18
N ALA A 21 43.30 -17.65 1.80
CA ALA A 21 43.54 -18.79 0.91
C ALA A 21 43.88 -18.33 -0.51
N VAL A 22 43.12 -17.37 -1.05
CA VAL A 22 43.33 -16.82 -2.40
C VAL A 22 43.25 -15.29 -2.37
N PRO A 23 44.41 -14.60 -2.33
CA PRO A 23 44.48 -13.15 -2.50
C PRO A 23 44.06 -12.81 -3.93
N MET A 24 42.92 -12.15 -4.08
CA MET A 24 42.29 -11.94 -5.39
C MET A 24 42.28 -10.43 -5.69
N SER A 25 43.40 -9.94 -6.23
CA SER A 25 43.67 -8.51 -6.44
C SER A 25 43.25 -7.97 -7.79
N ASP A 26 43.11 -8.84 -8.80
CA ASP A 26 42.80 -8.45 -10.19
C ASP A 26 42.06 -9.57 -10.95
N GLY A 27 41.71 -9.27 -12.21
CA GLY A 27 40.98 -10.21 -13.06
C GLY A 27 41.76 -11.47 -13.42
N ALA A 28 43.10 -11.43 -13.44
CA ALA A 28 43.92 -12.61 -13.72
C ALA A 28 43.87 -13.58 -12.53
N ALA A 29 44.01 -13.06 -11.31
CA ALA A 29 43.84 -13.84 -10.08
C ALA A 29 42.42 -14.41 -9.94
N ALA A 30 41.39 -13.64 -10.32
CA ALA A 30 40.01 -14.12 -10.33
C ALA A 30 39.77 -15.25 -11.34
N ASN A 31 40.36 -15.15 -12.54
CA ASN A 31 40.26 -16.21 -13.54
C ASN A 31 41.04 -17.48 -13.12
N GLU A 32 42.21 -17.34 -12.49
CA GLU A 32 42.95 -18.50 -11.96
C GLU A 32 42.17 -19.18 -10.83
N ALA A 33 41.51 -18.41 -9.94
CA ALA A 33 40.64 -18.96 -8.90
C ALA A 33 39.43 -19.73 -9.48
N LEU A 34 38.97 -19.37 -10.67
CA LEU A 34 37.87 -20.04 -11.37
C LEU A 34 38.34 -21.11 -12.38
N LYS A 35 39.64 -21.39 -12.47
CA LYS A 35 40.21 -22.31 -13.48
C LYS A 35 39.68 -23.74 -13.40
N ALA A 36 39.22 -24.16 -12.23
CA ALA A 36 38.55 -25.46 -12.04
C ALA A 36 37.17 -25.54 -12.72
N TYR A 37 36.59 -24.40 -13.13
CA TYR A 37 35.29 -24.33 -13.78
C TYR A 37 35.48 -23.98 -15.27
N PRO A 38 35.13 -24.90 -16.20
CA PRO A 38 35.34 -24.70 -17.64
C PRO A 38 34.64 -23.49 -18.25
N SER A 39 33.63 -22.94 -17.57
CA SER A 39 32.89 -21.75 -18.00
C SER A 39 32.25 -21.04 -16.80
N LEU A 40 31.79 -19.81 -17.02
CA LEU A 40 30.97 -19.08 -16.03
C LEU A 40 29.69 -19.85 -15.62
N LYS A 41 29.06 -20.55 -16.56
CA LYS A 41 27.87 -21.37 -16.28
C LYS A 41 28.21 -22.46 -15.26
N HIS A 42 29.23 -23.27 -15.52
CA HIS A 42 29.73 -24.27 -14.56
C HIS A 42 30.03 -23.70 -13.15
N ALA A 43 30.57 -22.48 -13.03
CA ALA A 43 30.78 -21.86 -11.72
C ALA A 43 29.46 -21.44 -11.04
N THR A 44 28.44 -21.05 -11.83
CA THR A 44 27.08 -20.74 -11.36
C THR A 44 26.36 -22.01 -10.92
N ASP A 45 26.40 -23.06 -11.75
CA ASP A 45 25.85 -24.39 -11.46
C ASP A 45 26.52 -24.98 -10.20
N ARG A 46 27.82 -24.75 -10.01
CA ARG A 46 28.53 -25.15 -8.78
C ARG A 46 28.01 -24.42 -7.54
N LEU A 47 27.71 -23.12 -7.63
CA LEU A 47 27.11 -22.39 -6.51
C LEU A 47 25.74 -22.98 -6.14
N PHE A 48 24.95 -23.37 -7.14
CA PHE A 48 23.70 -24.10 -6.93
C PHE A 48 23.95 -25.41 -6.18
N ASP A 49 24.83 -26.27 -6.67
CA ASP A 49 25.14 -27.58 -6.06
C ASP A 49 25.69 -27.46 -4.63
N LEU A 50 26.49 -26.42 -4.37
CA LEU A 50 27.08 -26.16 -3.06
C LEU A 50 26.02 -25.71 -2.05
N LEU A 51 25.17 -24.77 -2.44
CA LEU A 51 24.37 -24.02 -1.47
C LEU A 51 22.90 -24.38 -1.46
N ILE A 52 22.32 -24.92 -2.53
CA ILE A 52 20.89 -25.23 -2.56
C ILE A 52 20.61 -26.60 -1.95
N VAL A 53 19.64 -26.64 -1.04
CA VAL A 53 19.11 -27.84 -0.40
C VAL A 53 17.58 -27.79 -0.36
N THR A 54 16.93 -28.96 -0.32
CA THR A 54 15.47 -29.07 -0.17
C THR A 54 15.04 -29.21 1.29
N GLU A 55 15.97 -29.57 2.17
CA GLU A 55 15.74 -29.65 3.62
C GLU A 55 15.60 -28.23 4.19
N ASN A 56 14.61 -28.02 5.06
CA ASN A 56 14.40 -26.70 5.66
C ASN A 56 15.54 -26.37 6.64
N THR A 57 16.42 -25.47 6.24
CA THR A 57 17.51 -24.90 7.06
C THR A 57 17.12 -23.58 7.73
N ASP A 58 15.87 -23.15 7.56
CA ASP A 58 15.36 -21.80 7.85
C ASP A 58 16.13 -20.66 7.13
N GLN A 59 17.03 -21.00 6.20
CA GLN A 59 17.79 -20.07 5.39
C GLN A 59 17.35 -20.18 3.93
N THR A 60 17.12 -19.04 3.29
CA THR A 60 16.76 -18.98 1.87
C THR A 60 17.69 -18.01 1.14
N VAL A 61 17.55 -17.89 -0.18
CA VAL A 61 18.23 -16.83 -0.94
C VAL A 61 17.88 -15.44 -0.38
N GLY A 62 16.69 -15.27 0.20
CA GLY A 62 16.30 -14.05 0.93
C GLY A 62 17.24 -13.75 2.10
N THR A 63 17.65 -14.76 2.86
CA THR A 63 18.62 -14.63 3.97
C THR A 63 19.97 -14.13 3.45
N VAL A 64 20.47 -14.71 2.36
CA VAL A 64 21.75 -14.29 1.73
C VAL A 64 21.68 -12.82 1.27
N ARG A 65 20.57 -12.42 0.65
CA ARG A 65 20.33 -11.02 0.26
C ARG A 65 20.26 -10.07 1.46
N ALA A 66 19.61 -10.49 2.55
CA ALA A 66 19.53 -9.71 3.79
C ALA A 66 20.93 -9.52 4.42
N LEU A 67 21.77 -10.56 4.39
CA LEU A 67 23.16 -10.48 4.84
C LEU A 67 24.00 -9.58 3.93
N ALA A 68 23.85 -9.69 2.60
CA ALA A 68 24.51 -8.77 1.66
C ALA A 68 24.15 -7.30 1.95
N ASN A 69 22.87 -7.00 2.18
CA ASN A 69 22.41 -5.68 2.59
C ASN A 69 22.99 -5.27 3.96
N HIS A 70 23.02 -6.16 4.95
CA HIS A 70 23.62 -5.88 6.26
C HIS A 70 25.07 -5.42 6.11
N PHE A 71 25.90 -6.17 5.37
CA PHE A 71 27.29 -5.81 5.16
C PHE A 71 27.44 -4.51 4.38
N PHE A 72 26.61 -4.28 3.35
CA PHE A 72 26.66 -3.04 2.59
C PHE A 72 26.39 -1.83 3.50
N LEU A 73 25.30 -1.88 4.26
CA LEU A 73 24.92 -0.79 5.17
C LEU A 73 25.99 -0.57 6.26
N ALA A 74 26.61 -1.63 6.78
CA ALA A 74 27.66 -1.53 7.79
C ALA A 74 28.92 -0.88 7.22
N ASN A 75 29.37 -1.33 6.06
CA ASN A 75 30.54 -0.79 5.38
C ASN A 75 30.43 0.72 5.12
N VAL A 76 29.26 1.18 4.65
CA VAL A 76 29.03 2.60 4.39
C VAL A 76 29.12 3.43 5.68
N LEU A 77 28.66 2.90 6.81
CA LEU A 77 28.75 3.61 8.10
C LEU A 77 30.15 3.62 8.68
N ASP A 78 30.88 2.52 8.55
CA ASP A 78 32.19 2.34 9.16
C ASP A 78 33.31 2.94 8.29
N GLY A 79 33.01 3.28 7.03
CA GLY A 79 34.00 3.73 6.05
C GLY A 79 35.01 2.63 5.70
N VAL A 80 34.71 1.38 6.09
CA VAL A 80 35.56 0.21 5.84
C VAL A 80 35.07 -0.46 4.58
N SER A 81 35.92 -0.52 3.56
CA SER A 81 35.65 -1.26 2.34
C SER A 81 35.81 -2.76 2.60
N VAL A 82 34.74 -3.45 3.02
CA VAL A 82 34.72 -4.91 3.04
C VAL A 82 33.96 -5.45 1.83
N PRO A 83 34.59 -6.19 0.89
CA PRO A 83 33.92 -6.69 -0.32
C PRO A 83 32.89 -7.81 -0.08
N ILE A 84 32.51 -8.09 1.17
CA ILE A 84 31.57 -9.17 1.52
C ILE A 84 30.19 -8.95 0.87
N ALA A 85 29.67 -7.72 0.90
CA ALA A 85 28.34 -7.42 0.37
C ALA A 85 28.24 -7.75 -1.13
N GLU A 86 29.25 -7.37 -1.91
CA GLU A 86 29.30 -7.65 -3.35
C GLU A 86 29.47 -9.14 -3.61
N ALA A 87 30.33 -9.83 -2.87
CA ALA A 87 30.50 -11.28 -3.01
C ALA A 87 29.20 -12.03 -2.72
N LEU A 88 28.50 -11.71 -1.62
CA LEU A 88 27.22 -12.32 -1.26
C LEU A 88 26.12 -12.00 -2.28
N ASN A 89 26.12 -10.81 -2.86
CA ASN A 89 25.17 -10.46 -3.92
C ASN A 89 25.42 -11.24 -5.21
N ASN A 90 26.69 -11.43 -5.59
CA ASN A 90 27.03 -12.27 -6.74
C ASN A 90 26.60 -13.72 -6.48
N ILE A 91 26.77 -14.24 -5.26
CA ILE A 91 26.25 -15.56 -4.87
C ILE A 91 24.72 -15.58 -5.00
N ALA A 92 24.01 -14.65 -4.35
CA ALA A 92 22.55 -14.61 -4.35
C ALA A 92 21.91 -14.38 -5.73
N ALA A 93 22.64 -13.77 -6.68
CA ALA A 93 22.20 -13.62 -8.07
C ALA A 93 22.20 -14.95 -8.84
N CYS A 94 23.00 -15.92 -8.40
CA CYS A 94 23.12 -17.25 -9.00
C CYS A 94 22.14 -18.28 -8.42
N LEU A 95 21.53 -17.98 -7.27
CA LEU A 95 20.70 -18.94 -6.54
C LEU A 95 19.20 -18.71 -6.82
N PRO A 96 18.44 -19.77 -7.18
CA PRO A 96 17.00 -19.67 -7.36
C PRO A 96 16.27 -19.70 -6.01
N GLY A 97 15.08 -19.08 -5.94
CA GLY A 97 14.21 -19.16 -4.76
C GLY A 97 13.37 -20.43 -4.68
N VAL A 98 13.30 -21.19 -5.78
CA VAL A 98 12.49 -22.41 -5.94
C VAL A 98 13.23 -23.44 -6.78
N VAL A 99 12.98 -24.72 -6.52
CA VAL A 99 13.58 -25.86 -7.23
C VAL A 99 12.53 -26.93 -7.54
N MET A 100 12.90 -27.90 -8.36
CA MET A 100 12.13 -29.13 -8.54
C MET A 100 12.10 -29.94 -7.23
N PRO A 101 11.10 -30.82 -7.00
CA PRO A 101 10.98 -31.57 -5.75
C PRO A 101 12.11 -32.58 -5.54
N ASP A 102 12.82 -32.96 -6.62
CA ASP A 102 14.04 -33.78 -6.57
C ASP A 102 15.32 -32.95 -6.31
N GLY A 103 15.17 -31.65 -6.00
CA GLY A 103 16.27 -30.75 -5.68
C GLY A 103 17.01 -30.19 -6.89
N LYS A 104 16.59 -30.50 -8.11
CA LYS A 104 17.24 -29.99 -9.34
C LYS A 104 16.76 -28.60 -9.73
N GLU A 105 17.59 -27.93 -10.52
CA GLU A 105 17.23 -26.67 -11.15
C GLU A 105 15.96 -26.80 -12.01
N ILE A 106 15.19 -25.72 -12.03
CA ILE A 106 14.05 -25.60 -12.95
C ILE A 106 14.62 -25.40 -14.36
N PRO A 107 14.24 -26.25 -15.34
CA PRO A 107 14.76 -26.12 -16.70
C PRO A 107 14.51 -24.73 -17.27
N SER A 108 15.55 -24.10 -17.82
CA SER A 108 15.43 -22.84 -18.54
C SER A 108 14.87 -23.09 -19.94
N GLY A 109 13.65 -22.61 -20.22
CA GLY A 109 13.03 -22.72 -21.54
C GLY A 109 11.55 -22.34 -21.58
N PRO A 110 10.98 -22.11 -22.77
CA PRO A 110 9.55 -21.88 -22.92
C PRO A 110 8.78 -23.14 -22.50
N ILE A 111 7.85 -22.97 -21.55
CA ILE A 111 6.92 -24.03 -21.15
C ILE A 111 6.03 -24.32 -22.36
N GLN A 112 5.94 -25.59 -22.76
CA GLN A 112 5.04 -25.99 -23.85
C GLN A 112 3.59 -25.67 -23.48
N PRO A 113 2.82 -25.02 -24.38
CA PRO A 113 1.42 -24.71 -24.13
C PRO A 113 0.64 -25.99 -23.78
N GLY A 114 -0.10 -25.96 -22.66
CA GLY A 114 -0.94 -27.07 -22.22
C GLY A 114 -0.27 -28.09 -21.28
N VAL A 115 1.05 -28.01 -21.05
CA VAL A 115 1.72 -28.84 -20.05
C VAL A 115 1.58 -28.17 -18.67
N PRO A 116 1.00 -28.85 -17.66
CA PRO A 116 0.92 -28.28 -16.32
C PRO A 116 2.34 -28.01 -15.77
N PRO A 117 2.58 -26.87 -15.11
CA PRO A 117 3.89 -26.58 -14.54
C PRO A 117 4.26 -27.67 -13.54
N SER A 118 5.50 -28.15 -13.63
CA SER A 118 6.02 -29.11 -12.66
C SER A 118 5.87 -28.56 -11.24
N PRO A 119 5.52 -29.40 -10.25
CA PRO A 119 5.49 -28.96 -8.86
C PRO A 119 6.85 -28.38 -8.48
N GLN A 120 6.84 -27.24 -7.80
CA GLN A 120 8.04 -26.55 -7.32
C GLN A 120 8.01 -26.51 -5.81
N VAL A 121 9.19 -26.63 -5.19
CA VAL A 121 9.37 -26.49 -3.74
C VAL A 121 10.29 -25.32 -3.45
N THR A 122 10.18 -24.75 -2.25
CA THR A 122 11.09 -23.71 -1.78
C THR A 122 12.52 -24.23 -1.79
N ALA A 123 13.44 -23.45 -2.36
CA ALA A 123 14.86 -23.72 -2.28
C ALA A 123 15.41 -23.12 -0.98
N TYR A 124 15.99 -23.97 -0.14
CA TYR A 124 16.70 -23.54 1.05
C TYR A 124 18.18 -23.41 0.76
N VAL A 125 18.84 -22.58 1.55
CA VAL A 125 20.28 -22.36 1.49
C VAL A 125 20.93 -23.13 2.62
N ARG A 126 21.97 -23.89 2.29
CA ARG A 126 22.78 -24.67 3.21
C ARG A 126 23.23 -23.82 4.41
N ALA A 127 23.17 -24.40 5.59
CA ALA A 127 23.55 -23.71 6.82
C ALA A 127 25.00 -23.19 6.76
N LEU A 128 25.22 -22.02 7.36
CA LEU A 128 26.54 -21.38 7.47
C LEU A 128 27.59 -22.19 8.24
N ASP A 129 27.17 -23.25 8.94
CA ASP A 129 28.06 -24.17 9.64
C ASP A 129 28.77 -25.16 8.71
N ASP A 130 28.32 -25.32 7.46
CA ASP A 130 29.10 -26.03 6.44
C ASP A 130 30.18 -25.09 5.88
N GLU A 131 31.23 -24.88 6.70
CA GLU A 131 32.33 -23.97 6.39
C GLU A 131 32.99 -24.29 5.04
N SER A 132 33.05 -25.57 4.66
CA SER A 132 33.68 -26.01 3.42
C SER A 132 32.92 -25.53 2.18
N ALA A 133 31.60 -25.70 2.17
CA ALA A 133 30.74 -25.26 1.08
C ALA A 133 30.73 -23.74 0.97
N TRP A 134 30.65 -23.04 2.11
CA TRP A 134 30.64 -21.59 2.15
C TRP A 134 31.99 -20.96 1.81
N LEU A 135 33.11 -21.61 2.12
CA LEU A 135 34.43 -21.16 1.70
C LEU A 135 34.58 -21.21 0.17
N GLU A 136 34.17 -22.31 -0.47
CA GLU A 136 34.19 -22.44 -1.94
C GLU A 136 33.23 -21.44 -2.59
N ALA A 137 32.00 -21.33 -2.07
CA ALA A 137 31.02 -20.37 -2.58
C ALA A 137 31.52 -18.92 -2.46
N MET A 138 32.17 -18.57 -1.35
CA MET A 138 32.74 -17.24 -1.15
C MET A 138 33.90 -16.94 -2.09
N LEU A 139 34.73 -17.93 -2.44
CA LEU A 139 35.76 -17.79 -3.46
C LEU A 139 35.16 -17.48 -4.83
N ILE A 140 34.13 -18.22 -5.25
CA ILE A 140 33.41 -17.97 -6.52
C ILE A 140 32.77 -16.57 -6.51
N GLY A 141 32.06 -16.22 -5.42
CA GLY A 141 31.43 -14.91 -5.27
C GLY A 141 32.42 -13.74 -5.35
N ARG A 142 33.58 -13.86 -4.71
CA ARG A 142 34.67 -12.87 -4.81
C ARG A 142 35.25 -12.77 -6.21
N ALA A 143 35.40 -13.89 -6.92
CA ALA A 143 35.87 -13.86 -8.30
C ALA A 143 34.87 -13.15 -9.22
N PHE A 144 33.57 -13.42 -9.07
CA PHE A 144 32.53 -12.76 -9.84
C PHE A 144 32.46 -11.25 -9.58
N MET A 145 32.68 -10.84 -8.33
CA MET A 145 32.83 -9.44 -7.95
C MET A 145 33.99 -8.75 -8.68
N VAL A 146 35.20 -9.31 -8.64
CA VAL A 146 36.38 -8.74 -9.34
C VAL A 146 36.15 -8.68 -10.85
N LEU A 147 35.48 -9.68 -11.41
CA LEU A 147 35.09 -9.75 -12.82
C LEU A 147 33.85 -8.90 -13.17
N LYS A 148 33.28 -8.17 -12.21
CA LYS A 148 32.10 -7.28 -12.38
C LYS A 148 30.90 -7.98 -13.04
N ARG A 149 30.62 -9.23 -12.67
CA ARG A 149 29.54 -10.04 -13.28
C ARG A 149 28.15 -9.57 -12.88
N PHE A 150 27.89 -9.52 -11.57
CA PHE A 150 26.64 -9.04 -11.01
C PHE A 150 26.94 -7.92 -10.00
N PRO A 151 27.32 -6.72 -10.47
CA PRO A 151 27.69 -5.62 -9.58
C PRO A 151 26.55 -5.34 -8.59
N PHE A 152 26.90 -5.06 -7.33
CA PHE A 152 25.92 -4.67 -6.33
C PHE A 152 25.36 -3.30 -6.70
N LEU A 153 24.21 -3.29 -7.36
CA LEU A 153 23.54 -2.08 -7.75
C LEU A 153 22.13 -2.08 -7.18
N ASN A 154 22.05 -2.01 -5.84
CA ASN A 154 20.80 -1.85 -5.14
C ASN A 154 20.55 -0.37 -4.86
N ALA A 155 19.87 0.31 -5.78
CA ALA A 155 19.54 1.73 -5.68
C ALA A 155 18.79 2.07 -4.38
N ARG A 156 17.93 1.16 -3.88
CA ARG A 156 17.25 1.29 -2.58
C ARG A 156 18.27 1.30 -1.46
N THR A 157 19.09 0.24 -1.34
CA THR A 157 20.09 0.13 -0.26
C THR A 157 21.09 1.30 -0.28
N LYS A 158 21.49 1.78 -1.47
CA LYS A 158 22.36 2.95 -1.61
C LYS A 158 21.68 4.22 -1.08
N ALA A 159 20.44 4.50 -1.49
CA ALA A 159 19.71 5.67 -1.02
C ALA A 159 19.51 5.66 0.51
N VAL A 160 19.22 4.48 1.07
CA VAL A 160 19.11 4.24 2.51
C VAL A 160 20.44 4.49 3.23
N ALA A 161 21.54 3.97 2.68
CA ALA A 161 22.88 4.17 3.24
C ALA A 161 23.32 5.65 3.21
N ASP A 162 23.10 6.34 2.09
CA ASP A 162 23.42 7.76 1.94
C ASP A 162 22.63 8.63 2.94
N ALA A 163 21.35 8.32 3.15
CA ALA A 163 20.52 8.97 4.17
C ALA A 163 21.05 8.73 5.58
N ALA A 164 21.40 7.49 5.91
CA ALA A 164 21.97 7.15 7.21
C ALA A 164 23.31 7.83 7.47
N THR A 165 24.18 7.96 6.46
CA THR A 165 25.43 8.74 6.59
C THR A 165 25.13 10.19 6.97
N ARG A 166 24.13 10.84 6.35
CA ARG A 166 23.73 12.20 6.70
C ARG A 166 23.16 12.29 8.12
N ILE A 167 22.28 11.36 8.51
CA ILE A 167 21.69 11.31 9.85
C ILE A 167 22.75 11.06 10.93
N LYS A 168 23.72 10.18 10.67
CA LYS A 168 24.87 9.93 11.57
C LYS A 168 25.73 11.20 11.76
N ARG A 169 25.98 11.95 10.68
CA ARG A 169 26.71 13.23 10.75
C ARG A 169 26.00 14.29 11.59
N LEU A 170 24.67 14.21 11.69
CA LEU A 170 23.86 15.06 12.56
C LEU A 170 23.84 14.60 14.03
N GLY A 171 24.53 13.50 14.37
CA GLY A 171 24.69 13.01 15.73
C GLY A 171 23.60 12.05 16.21
N TYR A 172 22.72 11.58 15.32
CA TYR A 172 21.70 10.59 15.68
C TYR A 172 22.29 9.18 15.69
N ALA A 173 21.95 8.42 16.72
CA ALA A 173 22.37 7.04 16.88
C ALA A 173 21.32 6.06 16.34
N PHE A 174 21.80 5.00 15.69
CA PHE A 174 21.01 3.90 15.16
C PHE A 174 21.92 2.67 15.01
N SER A 175 21.32 1.49 14.82
CA SER A 175 22.05 0.25 14.56
C SER A 175 21.58 -0.38 13.26
N ILE A 176 22.30 -1.40 12.79
CA ILE A 176 21.87 -2.23 11.66
C ILE A 176 21.43 -3.57 12.24
N ARG A 177 20.23 -4.03 11.87
CA ARG A 177 19.75 -5.38 12.18
C ARG A 177 19.02 -5.94 10.97
N SER A 178 19.32 -7.18 10.61
CA SER A 178 18.65 -7.89 9.50
C SER A 178 18.66 -7.12 8.17
N GLY A 179 19.77 -6.44 7.86
CA GLY A 179 19.89 -5.68 6.62
C GLY A 179 19.07 -4.39 6.56
N ARG A 180 18.56 -3.90 7.71
CA ARG A 180 17.82 -2.63 7.82
C ARG A 180 18.40 -1.78 8.96
N TYR A 181 18.24 -0.46 8.85
CA TYR A 181 18.54 0.43 9.98
C TYR A 181 17.44 0.35 11.03
N GLN A 182 17.86 0.33 12.29
CA GLN A 182 16.99 0.33 13.46
C GLN A 182 17.25 1.61 14.24
N ILE A 183 16.25 2.50 14.20
CA ILE A 183 16.23 3.74 14.97
C ILE A 183 15.33 3.49 16.18
N ARG A 184 15.81 3.81 17.38
CA ARG A 184 14.96 3.74 18.57
C ARG A 184 13.79 4.72 18.45
N PRO A 185 12.60 4.44 19.01
CA PRO A 185 11.45 5.34 18.93
C PRO A 185 11.78 6.78 19.33
N GLU A 186 12.58 6.99 20.38
CA GLU A 186 12.99 8.32 20.84
C GLU A 186 13.87 9.04 19.80
N GLY A 187 14.71 8.29 19.08
CA GLY A 187 15.52 8.83 17.98
C GLY A 187 14.65 9.33 16.83
N ILE A 188 13.61 8.57 16.47
CA ILE A 188 12.63 8.95 15.45
C ILE A 188 11.89 10.22 15.88
N GLU A 189 11.40 10.27 17.13
CA GLU A 189 10.74 11.46 17.68
C GLU A 189 11.66 12.68 17.70
N ASN A 190 12.95 12.51 17.99
CA ASN A 190 13.93 13.60 17.98
C ASN A 190 14.18 14.15 16.57
N ILE A 191 14.25 13.28 15.54
CA ILE A 191 14.38 13.71 14.14
C ILE A 191 13.11 14.44 13.70
N VAL A 192 11.92 13.88 13.98
CA VAL A 192 10.62 14.54 13.71
C VAL A 192 10.50 15.87 14.44
N GLY A 193 11.01 15.95 15.68
CA GLY A 193 11.09 17.17 16.46
C GLY A 193 11.97 18.24 15.80
N GLN A 194 13.07 17.84 15.15
CA GLN A 194 13.92 18.77 14.39
C GLN A 194 13.24 19.25 13.10
N ILE A 195 12.55 18.35 12.37
CA ILE A 195 11.73 18.73 11.21
C ILE A 195 10.66 19.75 11.64
N TRP A 196 9.97 19.46 12.76
CA TRP A 196 8.99 20.38 13.35
C TRP A 196 9.58 21.74 13.69
N LYS A 197 10.76 21.80 14.32
CA LYS A 197 11.44 23.07 14.65
C LYS A 197 11.72 23.90 13.39
N CYS A 198 12.14 23.25 12.30
CA CYS A 198 12.37 23.90 11.02
C CYS A 198 11.05 24.47 10.45
N LEU A 199 10.00 23.64 10.36
CA LEU A 199 8.71 24.08 9.84
C LEU A 199 8.03 25.13 10.72
N HIS A 200 8.21 25.08 12.04
CA HIS A 200 7.73 26.09 12.98
C HIS A 200 8.31 27.49 12.71
N ARG A 201 9.47 27.60 12.06
CA ARG A 201 10.00 28.90 11.60
C ARG A 201 9.17 29.50 10.46
N LEU A 202 8.52 28.66 9.64
CA LEU A 202 7.66 29.06 8.53
C LEU A 202 6.22 29.35 8.96
N GLY A 203 5.72 28.58 9.93
CA GLY A 203 4.31 28.55 10.29
C GLY A 203 3.48 27.63 9.39
N CYS A 204 2.28 27.29 9.85
CA CYS A 204 1.35 26.37 9.20
C CYS A 204 1.02 26.79 7.77
N LEU A 205 0.72 28.08 7.54
CA LEU A 205 0.28 28.58 6.24
C LEU A 205 1.33 28.41 5.16
N ASN A 206 2.55 28.87 5.43
CA ASN A 206 3.67 28.76 4.50
C ASN A 206 4.12 27.31 4.32
N ALA A 207 4.12 26.51 5.39
CA ALA A 207 4.47 25.09 5.30
C ALA A 207 3.48 24.33 4.42
N LEU A 208 2.17 24.48 4.66
CA LEU A 208 1.12 23.83 3.87
C LEU A 208 1.17 24.27 2.40
N LYS A 209 1.30 25.57 2.15
CA LYS A 209 1.45 26.10 0.78
C LYS A 209 2.64 25.45 0.06
N ASN A 210 3.82 25.44 0.68
CA ASN A 210 5.02 24.82 0.10
C ASN A 210 4.85 23.31 -0.15
N ILE A 211 4.19 22.59 0.76
CA ILE A 211 3.92 21.15 0.64
C ILE A 211 3.00 20.89 -0.55
N MET A 212 1.88 21.61 -0.66
CA MET A 212 0.91 21.41 -1.73
C MET A 212 1.48 21.83 -3.10
N GLU A 213 2.23 22.94 -3.17
CA GLU A 213 2.94 23.35 -4.39
C GLU A 213 3.96 22.29 -4.84
N ALA A 214 4.73 21.73 -3.89
CA ALA A 214 5.68 20.66 -4.19
C ALA A 214 4.96 19.39 -4.68
N ALA A 215 3.85 19.00 -4.05
CA ALA A 215 3.05 17.84 -4.47
C ALA A 215 2.52 18.01 -5.89
N LEU A 216 1.94 19.17 -6.22
CA LEU A 216 1.40 19.49 -7.56
C LEU A 216 2.49 19.58 -8.65
N LYS A 217 3.73 19.89 -8.28
CA LYS A 217 4.86 19.87 -9.21
C LYS A 217 5.35 18.45 -9.51
N ILE A 218 5.22 17.54 -8.54
CA ILE A 218 5.79 16.19 -8.59
C ILE A 218 4.79 15.18 -9.15
N HIS A 219 3.49 15.37 -8.88
CA HIS A 219 2.42 14.44 -9.22
C HIS A 219 1.38 15.09 -10.14
N PRO A 220 0.77 14.33 -11.07
CA PRO A 220 -0.34 14.83 -11.85
C PRO A 220 -1.52 15.23 -10.96
N TYR A 221 -2.21 16.30 -11.35
CA TYR A 221 -3.51 16.66 -10.81
C TYR A 221 -4.60 16.22 -11.79
N GLY A 222 -5.57 15.45 -11.31
CA GLY A 222 -6.67 14.92 -12.12
C GLY A 222 -7.83 14.48 -11.24
N TYR A 223 -9.06 14.55 -11.75
CA TYR A 223 -10.26 14.17 -11.01
C TYR A 223 -10.38 14.91 -9.66
N GLU A 224 -10.08 16.21 -9.67
CA GLU A 224 -9.98 17.09 -8.48
C GLU A 224 -8.98 16.63 -7.39
N GLN A 225 -8.06 15.71 -7.68
CA GLN A 225 -7.14 15.10 -6.73
C GLN A 225 -5.68 15.16 -7.18
N ILE A 226 -4.76 15.14 -6.22
CA ILE A 226 -3.35 14.89 -6.49
C ILE A 226 -3.16 13.38 -6.58
N LEU A 227 -2.74 12.90 -7.76
CA LEU A 227 -2.57 11.49 -8.04
C LEU A 227 -1.19 11.03 -7.53
N PHE A 228 -1.12 10.78 -6.22
CA PHE A 228 0.07 10.20 -5.58
C PHE A 228 0.34 8.79 -6.11
N GLY A 229 1.61 8.46 -6.32
CA GLY A 229 2.01 7.14 -6.78
C GLY A 229 3.51 6.95 -6.65
N ARG A 230 3.94 5.70 -6.73
CA ARG A 230 5.34 5.31 -6.58
C ARG A 230 6.15 5.72 -7.79
N LYS A 231 7.39 6.18 -7.58
CA LYS A 231 8.35 6.41 -8.66
C LYS A 231 9.52 5.45 -8.53
N TYR A 232 9.95 4.97 -9.69
CA TYR A 232 11.00 3.98 -9.81
C TYR A 232 12.27 4.57 -10.38
N ALA A 233 13.40 3.95 -10.06
CA ALA A 233 14.63 4.25 -10.76
C ALA A 233 14.52 3.78 -12.22
N SER A 234 15.17 4.49 -13.14
CA SER A 234 15.17 4.10 -14.55
C SER A 234 16.10 2.90 -14.75
N GLY A 235 15.54 1.74 -15.04
CA GLY A 235 16.30 0.49 -15.21
C GLY A 235 17.07 0.14 -13.93
N LEU A 236 18.38 -0.02 -14.06
CA LEU A 236 19.30 -0.24 -12.94
C LEU A 236 19.82 1.08 -12.33
N GLY A 237 19.30 2.24 -12.72
CA GLY A 237 19.82 3.54 -12.29
C GLY A 237 19.65 3.85 -10.79
N ASP A 238 20.28 4.94 -10.36
CA ASP A 238 20.09 5.50 -9.02
C ASP A 238 18.93 6.49 -8.98
N ARG A 239 18.35 6.68 -7.79
CA ARG A 239 17.30 7.68 -7.53
C ARG A 239 17.48 8.25 -6.13
N SER A 240 17.16 9.53 -5.93
CA SER A 240 17.12 10.11 -4.59
C SER A 240 15.79 9.79 -3.89
N PRO A 241 15.77 9.72 -2.53
CA PRO A 241 14.54 9.58 -1.77
C PRO A 241 13.46 10.61 -2.11
N GLU A 242 12.20 10.17 -2.16
CA GLU A 242 11.05 11.03 -2.46
C GLU A 242 10.75 12.04 -1.37
N LEU A 243 10.07 13.11 -1.75
CA LEU A 243 9.54 14.06 -0.77
C LEU A 243 8.39 13.39 0.00
N PRO A 244 8.49 13.16 1.33
CA PRO A 244 7.42 12.51 2.09
C PRO A 244 6.32 13.52 2.44
N ILE A 245 5.43 13.75 1.47
CA ILE A 245 4.35 14.75 1.56
C ILE A 245 3.45 14.49 2.76
N GLY A 246 3.06 13.24 2.99
CA GLY A 246 2.22 12.84 4.12
C GLY A 246 2.86 13.14 5.46
N LEU A 247 4.15 12.81 5.65
CA LEU A 247 4.88 13.13 6.88
C LEU A 247 4.96 14.65 7.12
N LEU A 248 5.37 15.41 6.11
CA LEU A 248 5.51 16.87 6.22
C LEU A 248 4.16 17.54 6.50
N TYR A 249 3.10 17.09 5.83
CA TYR A 249 1.73 17.59 6.03
C TYR A 249 1.27 17.35 7.47
N ASN A 250 1.46 16.13 7.99
CA ASN A 250 1.07 15.79 9.35
C ASN A 250 1.82 16.61 10.42
N ILE A 251 3.05 17.04 10.14
CA ILE A 251 3.82 17.95 11.01
C ILE A 251 3.39 19.41 10.83
N ALA A 252 3.04 19.83 9.61
CA ALA A 252 2.71 21.22 9.29
C ALA A 252 1.39 21.68 9.93
N VAL A 253 0.37 20.81 9.93
CA VAL A 253 -0.98 21.15 10.42
C VAL A 253 -1.05 21.44 11.93
N LYS A 254 -0.07 20.98 12.72
CA LYS A 254 0.01 21.27 14.17
C LYS A 254 0.73 22.58 14.51
N LEU A 255 1.22 23.30 13.51
CA LEU A 255 1.98 24.54 13.71
C LEU A 255 1.06 25.73 14.02
N PRO A 256 1.58 26.78 14.68
CA PRO A 256 0.92 28.09 14.65
C PRO A 256 0.83 28.60 13.21
N ALA A 257 -0.14 29.48 12.94
CA ALA A 257 -0.44 30.01 11.62
C ALA A 257 0.76 30.72 11.00
N LEU A 258 1.35 31.64 11.77
CA LEU A 258 2.51 32.44 11.38
C LEU A 258 3.80 31.86 11.97
N GLY A 259 4.85 31.92 11.15
CA GLY A 259 6.18 31.48 11.54
C GLY A 259 6.88 32.49 12.45
N SER A 260 7.94 32.02 13.12
CA SER A 260 8.80 32.89 13.93
C SER A 260 9.95 33.55 13.15
N ASN A 261 10.22 33.16 11.90
CA ASN A 261 11.29 33.74 11.10
C ASN A 261 11.08 33.56 9.58
N GLU A 262 10.53 34.58 8.93
CA GLU A 262 10.27 34.57 7.48
C GLU A 262 11.52 34.86 6.63
N ARG A 263 12.49 35.62 7.15
CA ARG A 263 13.69 36.04 6.39
C ARG A 263 14.51 34.85 5.87
N ASN A 264 14.53 33.74 6.62
CA ASN A 264 15.26 32.51 6.27
C ASN A 264 14.33 31.34 5.93
N ALA A 265 13.05 31.59 5.63
CA ALA A 265 12.04 30.55 5.40
C ALA A 265 12.47 29.49 4.37
N LYS A 266 13.15 29.91 3.29
CA LYS A 266 13.66 28.98 2.27
C LYS A 266 14.68 28.00 2.87
N SER A 267 15.63 28.46 3.68
CA SER A 267 16.64 27.57 4.28
C SER A 267 16.00 26.53 5.20
N PHE A 268 15.08 26.97 6.07
CA PHE A 268 14.38 26.07 6.99
C PHE A 268 13.49 25.06 6.27
N TRP A 269 12.86 25.44 5.15
CA TRP A 269 12.15 24.50 4.29
C TRP A 269 13.07 23.41 3.75
N HIS A 270 14.24 23.78 3.21
CA HIS A 270 15.18 22.82 2.64
C HIS A 270 15.70 21.86 3.72
N GLU A 271 16.05 22.38 4.90
CA GLU A 271 16.49 21.56 6.04
C GLU A 271 15.40 20.57 6.48
N ALA A 272 14.15 21.02 6.62
CA ALA A 272 13.02 20.17 6.95
C ALA A 272 12.82 19.05 5.92
N VAL A 273 12.88 19.39 4.63
CA VAL A 273 12.73 18.45 3.53
C VAL A 273 13.86 17.43 3.50
N HIS A 274 15.12 17.85 3.66
CA HIS A 274 16.26 16.93 3.68
C HIS A 274 16.18 15.95 4.86
N LEU A 275 15.87 16.43 6.06
CA LEU A 275 15.68 15.59 7.24
C LEU A 275 14.51 14.60 7.06
N ALA A 276 13.40 15.06 6.49
CA ALA A 276 12.24 14.20 6.26
C ALA A 276 12.55 13.09 5.24
N ARG A 277 13.23 13.43 4.14
CA ARG A 277 13.71 12.46 3.14
C ARG A 277 14.63 11.41 3.77
N ASP A 278 15.59 11.86 4.55
CA ASP A 278 16.57 10.97 5.16
C ASP A 278 15.92 10.05 6.19
N LEU A 279 15.00 10.58 7.01
CA LEU A 279 14.25 9.78 7.97
C LEU A 279 13.46 8.68 7.27
N VAL A 280 12.64 9.02 6.28
CA VAL A 280 11.75 8.05 5.62
C VAL A 280 12.54 7.07 4.75
N ALA A 281 13.65 7.49 4.15
CA ALA A 281 14.59 6.57 3.51
C ALA A 281 15.14 5.55 4.52
N MET A 282 15.53 5.97 5.73
CA MET A 282 16.00 5.04 6.76
C MET A 282 14.90 4.11 7.30
N LEU A 283 13.62 4.49 7.20
CA LEU A 283 12.51 3.57 7.47
C LEU A 283 12.35 2.49 6.38
N ASP A 284 13.04 2.66 5.26
CA ASP A 284 13.12 1.71 4.15
C ASP A 284 11.73 1.35 3.60
N LEU A 285 10.92 2.37 3.28
CA LEU A 285 9.54 2.22 2.80
C LEU A 285 9.37 2.38 1.28
N GLU A 286 10.33 3.02 0.61
CA GLU A 286 10.21 3.37 -0.80
C GLU A 286 10.61 2.21 -1.72
N PRO A 287 9.78 1.84 -2.72
CA PRO A 287 10.21 0.91 -3.74
C PRO A 287 11.04 1.63 -4.80
N TYR A 288 12.13 1.01 -5.25
CA TYR A 288 13.00 1.56 -6.30
C TYR A 288 12.84 0.83 -7.65
N SER A 289 12.13 -0.30 -7.66
CA SER A 289 11.83 -1.10 -8.84
C SER A 289 10.34 -1.38 -8.92
N GLN A 290 9.79 -1.33 -10.14
CA GLN A 290 8.40 -1.73 -10.44
C GLN A 290 8.12 -3.20 -10.10
N PHE A 291 9.18 -4.00 -9.95
CA PHE A 291 9.12 -5.42 -9.60
C PHE A 291 9.26 -5.67 -8.09
N ALA A 292 9.29 -4.63 -7.24
CA ALA A 292 9.56 -4.77 -5.79
C ALA A 292 8.60 -5.73 -5.07
N PHE A 293 7.36 -5.86 -5.56
CA PHE A 293 6.34 -6.74 -4.98
C PHE A 293 6.08 -8.01 -5.82
N LEU A 294 6.84 -8.20 -6.90
CA LEU A 294 6.76 -9.41 -7.70
C LEU A 294 7.30 -10.59 -6.88
N GLY A 295 6.50 -11.65 -6.74
CA GLY A 295 6.89 -12.85 -6.00
C GLY A 295 6.75 -12.73 -4.48
N LEU A 296 5.93 -11.79 -4.00
CA LEU A 296 5.49 -11.77 -2.61
C LEU A 296 4.94 -13.15 -2.22
N ASN A 297 5.53 -13.77 -1.19
CA ASN A 297 5.17 -15.09 -0.70
C ASN A 297 4.49 -14.99 0.68
N ALA A 298 4.00 -16.12 1.20
CA ALA A 298 3.30 -16.16 2.49
C ALA A 298 4.15 -15.61 3.65
N GLN A 299 5.46 -15.86 3.67
CA GLN A 299 6.36 -15.42 4.74
C GLN A 299 6.57 -13.90 4.74
N ALA A 300 6.73 -13.30 3.56
CA ALA A 300 6.96 -11.87 3.40
C ALA A 300 5.67 -11.04 3.33
N LEU A 301 4.49 -11.68 3.39
CA LEU A 301 3.21 -11.03 3.12
C LEU A 301 2.90 -9.91 4.12
N GLU A 302 3.07 -10.17 5.41
CA GLU A 302 2.78 -9.17 6.46
C GLU A 302 3.68 -7.95 6.31
N ASP A 303 4.99 -8.16 6.15
CA ASP A 303 5.97 -7.10 5.93
C ASP A 303 5.64 -6.30 4.67
N GLY A 304 5.27 -6.97 3.58
CA GLY A 304 4.89 -6.32 2.32
C GLY A 304 3.66 -5.44 2.46
N LEU A 305 2.58 -5.93 3.09
CA LEU A 305 1.37 -5.14 3.29
C LEU A 305 1.59 -3.98 4.26
N ARG A 306 2.42 -4.19 5.28
CA ARG A 306 2.81 -3.16 6.24
C ARG A 306 3.65 -2.06 5.59
N GLU A 307 4.66 -2.42 4.79
CA GLU A 307 5.47 -1.48 4.01
C GLU A 307 4.59 -0.62 3.10
N VAL A 308 3.64 -1.25 2.41
CA VAL A 308 2.71 -0.58 1.48
C VAL A 308 1.78 0.41 2.19
N ALA A 309 1.14 -0.01 3.29
CA ALA A 309 0.25 0.84 4.06
C ALA A 309 1.00 2.02 4.72
N HIS A 310 2.22 1.76 5.20
CA HIS A 310 3.03 2.78 5.85
C HIS A 310 3.65 3.78 4.85
N TYR A 311 3.99 3.33 3.64
CA TYR A 311 4.35 4.21 2.53
C TYR A 311 3.22 5.22 2.26
N ASP A 312 1.97 4.76 2.14
CA ASP A 312 0.84 5.65 1.84
C ASP A 312 0.66 6.72 2.93
N HIS A 313 0.92 6.40 4.21
CA HIS A 313 0.91 7.38 5.29
C HIS A 313 2.04 8.42 5.20
N CYS A 314 3.24 8.02 4.78
CA CYS A 314 4.40 8.90 4.70
C CYS A 314 4.40 9.78 3.43
N PHE A 315 3.87 9.28 2.31
CA PHE A 315 4.01 9.90 0.99
C PHE A 315 2.71 10.44 0.39
N SER A 316 1.55 10.00 0.88
CA SER A 316 0.25 10.36 0.30
C SER A 316 -0.67 11.03 1.32
N LEU A 317 -1.79 11.57 0.83
CA LEU A 317 -2.88 12.10 1.64
C LEU A 317 -4.16 11.36 1.25
N ARG A 318 -5.02 11.04 2.25
CA ARG A 318 -6.36 10.52 1.96
C ARG A 318 -7.17 11.62 1.28
N GLN A 319 -7.68 11.32 0.10
CA GLN A 319 -8.34 12.28 -0.78
C GLN A 319 -9.57 11.65 -1.43
N TRP A 320 -10.50 12.52 -1.83
CA TRP A 320 -11.41 12.24 -2.94
C TRP A 320 -11.81 13.55 -3.62
N HIS A 321 -12.43 13.47 -4.80
CA HIS A 321 -12.90 14.66 -5.50
C HIS A 321 -13.98 15.36 -4.67
N LEU A 322 -13.76 16.65 -4.36
CA LEU A 322 -14.61 17.42 -3.45
C LEU A 322 -16.07 17.46 -3.95
N SER A 323 -16.24 17.52 -5.27
CA SER A 323 -17.55 17.47 -5.95
C SER A 323 -18.39 16.23 -5.61
N PHE A 324 -17.78 15.13 -5.18
CA PHE A 324 -18.51 13.94 -4.75
C PHE A 324 -19.18 14.09 -3.39
N THR A 325 -18.61 14.93 -2.53
CA THR A 325 -18.91 14.96 -1.10
C THR A 325 -20.41 15.18 -0.80
N PRO A 326 -21.12 16.08 -1.51
CA PRO A 326 -22.58 16.21 -1.37
C PRO A 326 -23.34 14.89 -1.57
N GLN A 327 -23.03 14.17 -2.66
CA GLN A 327 -23.65 12.89 -2.99
C GLN A 327 -23.27 11.82 -1.96
N PHE A 328 -22.01 11.81 -1.53
CA PHE A 328 -21.52 10.87 -0.52
C PHE A 328 -22.24 11.06 0.83
N LEU A 329 -22.31 12.30 1.34
CA LEU A 329 -22.99 12.59 2.61
C LEU A 329 -24.47 12.19 2.54
N THR A 330 -25.16 12.58 1.46
CA THR A 330 -26.58 12.27 1.27
C THR A 330 -26.82 10.76 1.22
N GLY A 331 -26.03 10.01 0.44
CA GLY A 331 -26.19 8.56 0.33
C GLY A 331 -25.76 7.78 1.57
N PHE A 332 -24.74 8.29 2.29
CA PHE A 332 -24.26 7.67 3.53
C PHE A 332 -25.29 7.80 4.65
N PHE A 333 -25.73 9.02 4.97
CA PHE A 333 -26.63 9.26 6.10
C PHE A 333 -28.10 8.99 5.77
N GLY A 334 -28.55 9.23 4.53
CA GLY A 334 -29.97 9.21 4.19
C GLY A 334 -30.77 10.34 4.87
N GLU A 335 -32.08 10.39 4.66
CA GLU A 335 -32.94 11.48 5.16
C GLU A 335 -33.37 11.32 6.63
N SER A 336 -33.26 10.10 7.19
CA SER A 336 -33.89 9.72 8.46
C SER A 336 -33.33 10.41 9.72
N PHE A 337 -32.22 11.15 9.62
CA PHE A 337 -31.50 11.67 10.79
C PHE A 337 -31.46 13.21 10.89
N ASP A 338 -31.99 13.91 9.89
CA ASP A 338 -31.81 15.36 9.78
C ASP A 338 -32.51 16.13 10.90
N GLY A 339 -33.72 15.72 11.30
CA GLY A 339 -34.48 16.39 12.35
C GLY A 339 -33.79 16.34 13.71
N GLU A 340 -33.28 15.16 14.10
CA GLU A 340 -32.60 14.98 15.38
C GLU A 340 -31.27 15.74 15.44
N MET A 341 -30.47 15.71 14.35
CA MET A 341 -29.24 16.49 14.26
C MET A 341 -29.54 17.98 14.39
N LYS A 342 -30.56 18.49 13.67
CA LYS A 342 -30.93 19.91 13.76
C LYS A 342 -31.31 20.32 15.19
N GLN A 343 -32.07 19.48 15.90
CA GLN A 343 -32.48 19.75 17.27
C GLN A 343 -31.30 19.71 18.28
N ARG A 344 -30.40 18.73 18.17
CA ARG A 344 -29.34 18.50 19.17
C ARG A 344 -28.04 19.25 18.88
N LEU A 345 -27.71 19.44 17.60
CA LEU A 345 -26.44 20.02 17.15
C LEU A 345 -26.61 21.44 16.57
N GLY A 346 -27.85 21.85 16.25
CA GLY A 346 -28.14 23.12 15.59
C GLY A 346 -27.90 23.12 14.08
N TRP A 347 -27.58 21.96 13.50
CA TRP A 347 -27.34 21.75 12.06
C TRP A 347 -27.62 20.28 11.69
N ASN A 348 -27.84 19.97 10.40
CA ASN A 348 -28.16 18.63 9.90
C ASN A 348 -27.31 18.22 8.67
N VAL A 349 -27.59 17.07 8.04
CA VAL A 349 -26.78 16.60 6.90
C VAL A 349 -26.93 17.54 5.71
N ALA A 350 -28.11 18.10 5.47
CA ALA A 350 -28.31 19.10 4.42
C ALA A 350 -27.41 20.35 4.63
N ASP A 351 -27.24 20.82 5.86
CA ASP A 351 -26.32 21.91 6.19
C ASP A 351 -24.85 21.51 5.93
N ALA A 352 -24.46 20.26 6.22
CA ALA A 352 -23.12 19.74 5.90
C ALA A 352 -22.87 19.60 4.39
N VAL A 353 -23.90 19.20 3.63
CA VAL A 353 -23.89 19.19 2.16
C VAL A 353 -23.74 20.61 1.62
N GLN A 354 -24.47 21.57 2.18
CA GLN A 354 -24.35 22.98 1.81
C GLN A 354 -22.95 23.52 2.09
N LEU A 355 -22.36 23.17 3.24
CA LEU A 355 -20.98 23.50 3.56
C LEU A 355 -20.01 22.94 2.51
N ALA A 356 -20.17 21.68 2.09
CA ALA A 356 -19.33 21.08 1.05
C ALA A 356 -19.41 21.85 -0.28
N GLN A 357 -20.62 22.26 -0.69
CA GLN A 357 -20.86 23.05 -1.90
C GLN A 357 -20.24 24.45 -1.82
N VAL A 358 -20.40 25.12 -0.68
CA VAL A 358 -19.81 26.44 -0.46
C VAL A 358 -18.28 26.36 -0.41
N LEU A 359 -17.72 25.37 0.29
CA LEU A 359 -16.26 25.18 0.32
C LEU A 359 -15.68 24.94 -1.07
N LYS A 360 -16.39 24.23 -1.95
CA LYS A 360 -15.97 24.03 -3.34
C LYS A 360 -15.77 25.34 -4.09
N ALA A 361 -16.55 26.38 -3.81
CA ALA A 361 -16.40 27.69 -4.46
C ALA A 361 -15.11 28.43 -4.06
N HIS A 362 -14.52 28.09 -2.91
CA HIS A 362 -13.31 28.72 -2.35
C HIS A 362 -12.08 27.81 -2.36
N ALA A 363 -12.27 26.52 -2.55
CA ALA A 363 -11.21 25.53 -2.50
C ALA A 363 -10.35 25.58 -3.77
N SER A 364 -9.06 25.25 -3.61
CA SER A 364 -8.13 25.11 -4.72
C SER A 364 -7.29 23.84 -4.53
N PRO A 365 -6.58 23.36 -5.57
CA PRO A 365 -5.62 22.27 -5.40
C PRO A 365 -4.53 22.57 -4.35
N GLY A 366 -4.21 23.86 -4.12
CA GLY A 366 -3.33 24.34 -3.07
C GLY A 366 -4.05 24.89 -1.85
N THR A 367 -3.27 25.27 -0.84
CA THR A 367 -3.78 25.86 0.41
C THR A 367 -4.33 27.26 0.19
N GLN A 368 -5.53 27.52 0.73
CA GLN A 368 -6.21 28.82 0.69
C GLN A 368 -6.47 29.34 2.09
N VAL A 369 -6.50 30.67 2.25
CA VAL A 369 -6.92 31.35 3.47
C VAL A 369 -8.00 32.34 3.09
N ILE A 370 -9.17 32.22 3.74
CA ILE A 370 -10.33 33.05 3.45
C ILE A 370 -10.93 33.59 4.76
N PRO A 371 -11.55 34.78 4.74
CA PRO A 371 -12.37 35.23 5.87
C PRO A 371 -13.58 34.31 6.07
N SER A 372 -13.97 34.03 7.32
CA SER A 372 -15.18 33.26 7.64
C SER A 372 -16.44 33.85 7.02
N SER A 373 -16.51 35.19 6.93
CA SER A 373 -17.61 35.92 6.30
C SER A 373 -17.79 35.57 4.82
N SER A 374 -16.74 35.10 4.13
CA SER A 374 -16.82 34.67 2.74
C SER A 374 -17.74 33.46 2.59
N LEU A 375 -17.67 32.50 3.53
CA LEU A 375 -18.51 31.30 3.52
C LEU A 375 -19.99 31.66 3.75
N VAL A 376 -20.25 32.58 4.67
CA VAL A 376 -21.60 33.11 4.94
C VAL A 376 -22.16 33.83 3.71
N SER A 377 -21.37 34.72 3.09
CA SER A 377 -21.80 35.47 1.91
C SER A 377 -22.08 34.58 0.68
N THR A 378 -21.53 33.36 0.66
CA THR A 378 -21.71 32.38 -0.43
C THR A 378 -22.93 31.48 -0.21
N GLY A 379 -23.66 31.65 0.90
CA GLY A 379 -24.97 31.04 1.09
C GLY A 379 -25.16 30.23 2.38
N LEU A 380 -24.17 30.13 3.26
CA LEU A 380 -24.36 29.49 4.56
C LEU A 380 -25.05 30.44 5.55
N ASP A 381 -26.08 29.93 6.24
CA ASP A 381 -26.70 30.67 7.34
C ASP A 381 -25.68 30.95 8.47
N PRO A 382 -25.54 32.19 8.95
CA PRO A 382 -24.53 32.55 9.95
C PRO A 382 -24.71 31.80 11.29
N VAL A 383 -25.96 31.54 11.70
CA VAL A 383 -26.26 30.87 12.97
C VAL A 383 -25.92 29.39 12.88
N VAL A 384 -26.29 28.75 11.76
CA VAL A 384 -25.94 27.36 11.45
C VAL A 384 -24.43 27.21 11.31
N PHE A 385 -23.75 28.08 10.57
CA PHE A 385 -22.30 27.97 10.41
C PHE A 385 -21.57 28.07 11.77
N LYS A 386 -22.02 28.96 12.65
CA LYS A 386 -21.48 29.07 14.01
C LYS A 386 -21.69 27.79 14.83
N SER A 387 -22.82 27.09 14.69
CA SER A 387 -23.07 25.81 15.37
C SER A 387 -22.26 24.65 14.79
N MET A 388 -21.85 24.73 13.52
CA MET A 388 -20.99 23.75 12.85
C MET A 388 -19.51 23.87 13.25
N LEU A 389 -18.99 25.08 13.50
CA LEU A 389 -17.56 25.31 13.76
C LEU A 389 -16.91 24.37 14.81
N PRO A 390 -17.52 24.04 15.96
CA PRO A 390 -16.95 23.10 16.92
C PRO A 390 -16.65 21.70 16.34
N PHE A 391 -17.44 21.28 15.36
CA PHE A 391 -17.34 19.97 14.72
C PHE A 391 -16.46 19.99 13.48
N PHE A 392 -16.47 21.08 12.71
CA PHE A 392 -15.81 21.16 11.40
C PHE A 392 -14.51 21.98 11.38
N ALA A 393 -14.16 22.67 12.46
CA ALA A 393 -12.91 23.42 12.55
C ALA A 393 -12.02 22.95 13.71
N HIS A 394 -10.74 22.77 13.40
CA HIS A 394 -9.67 22.75 14.39
C HIS A 394 -9.32 24.18 14.76
N ARG A 395 -8.99 24.44 16.03
CA ARG A 395 -8.30 25.68 16.37
C ARG A 395 -6.85 25.59 15.88
N GLU A 396 -6.25 26.74 15.59
CA GLU A 396 -4.83 26.85 15.30
C GLU A 396 -3.97 26.05 16.32
N GLY A 397 -3.12 25.15 15.84
CA GLY A 397 -2.26 24.28 16.66
C GLY A 397 -2.94 23.06 17.30
N GLU A 398 -4.25 22.85 17.08
CA GLU A 398 -4.99 21.70 17.65
C GLU A 398 -4.81 20.42 16.84
N ALA A 399 -4.91 20.52 15.51
CA ALA A 399 -4.78 19.39 14.59
C ALA A 399 -3.41 18.72 14.77
N ASN A 400 -3.36 17.38 14.86
CA ASN A 400 -2.14 16.60 15.04
C ASN A 400 -1.24 17.03 16.20
N LYS A 401 -1.75 17.70 17.24
CA LYS A 401 -0.93 18.20 18.37
C LYS A 401 -0.04 17.14 19.03
N ASN A 402 -0.47 15.87 18.99
CA ASN A 402 0.25 14.73 19.57
C ASN A 402 1.12 13.96 18.56
N TYR A 403 1.19 14.38 17.30
CA TYR A 403 1.97 13.69 16.27
C TYR A 403 3.48 13.88 16.53
N ARG A 404 4.14 12.82 16.99
CA ARG A 404 5.58 12.80 17.32
C ARG A 404 6.41 11.89 16.42
N SER A 405 5.78 10.92 15.78
CA SER A 405 6.43 9.97 14.88
C SER A 405 5.44 9.49 13.80
N PRO A 406 5.94 9.01 12.64
CA PRO A 406 5.11 8.33 11.64
C PRO A 406 4.60 6.96 12.10
N PHE A 407 4.91 6.56 13.35
CA PHE A 407 4.41 5.35 14.00
C PHE A 407 3.33 5.65 15.06
N GLY A 408 3.07 6.93 15.34
CA GLY A 408 2.16 7.35 16.41
C GLY A 408 0.69 7.28 15.98
N ALA A 409 -0.11 6.46 16.68
CA ALA A 409 -1.52 6.27 16.36
C ALA A 409 -2.51 7.20 17.13
N THR A 410 -2.02 8.00 18.09
CA THR A 410 -2.88 8.68 19.09
C THR A 410 -3.08 10.18 18.84
N GLY A 411 -4.30 10.68 19.12
CA GLY A 411 -4.63 12.12 19.07
C GLY A 411 -5.65 12.53 17.98
N PRO A 412 -6.09 13.80 17.98
CA PRO A 412 -6.94 14.36 16.94
C PRO A 412 -6.12 14.53 15.65
N ASP A 413 -6.53 13.83 14.60
CA ASP A 413 -5.95 13.93 13.26
C ASP A 413 -6.59 15.09 12.47
N VAL A 414 -5.83 15.73 11.59
CA VAL A 414 -6.34 16.73 10.65
C VAL A 414 -7.48 16.16 9.79
N ILE A 415 -7.49 14.87 9.49
CA ILE A 415 -8.58 14.26 8.71
C ILE A 415 -9.94 14.29 9.41
N PHE A 416 -10.04 14.59 10.72
CA PHE A 416 -11.34 14.64 11.39
C PHE A 416 -12.09 15.95 11.24
N LYS A 417 -11.45 17.02 10.77
CA LYS A 417 -12.14 18.30 10.53
C LYS A 417 -11.55 19.03 9.32
N PRO A 418 -12.38 19.54 8.40
CA PRO A 418 -11.90 20.11 7.14
C PRO A 418 -11.24 21.49 7.28
N LEU A 419 -11.53 22.23 8.36
CA LEU A 419 -11.13 23.63 8.50
C LEU A 419 -10.09 23.82 9.62
N ILE A 420 -9.24 24.84 9.49
CA ILE A 420 -8.41 25.35 10.58
C ILE A 420 -8.79 26.82 10.81
N LEU A 421 -9.31 27.13 11.99
CA LEU A 421 -9.71 28.48 12.38
C LEU A 421 -8.49 29.23 12.94
N LEU A 422 -8.18 30.35 12.30
CA LEU A 422 -7.12 31.27 12.70
C LEU A 422 -7.64 32.32 13.69
N LYS A 423 -6.72 32.96 14.40
CA LYS A 423 -7.00 34.19 15.13
C LYS A 423 -7.43 35.28 14.14
N GLY A 424 -8.54 35.98 14.42
CA GLY A 424 -9.06 37.05 13.54
C GLY A 424 -10.09 36.58 12.50
N ASP A 425 -10.80 35.48 12.77
CA ASP A 425 -11.95 35.03 11.95
C ASP A 425 -11.61 34.70 10.49
N SER A 426 -10.40 34.17 10.28
CA SER A 426 -9.97 33.60 9.00
C SER A 426 -9.88 32.09 9.09
N ILE A 427 -10.09 31.41 7.97
CA ILE A 427 -10.16 29.97 7.85
C ILE A 427 -9.13 29.50 6.83
N VAL A 428 -8.37 28.48 7.19
CA VAL A 428 -7.48 27.78 6.25
C VAL A 428 -8.24 26.61 5.64
N LEU A 429 -8.17 26.53 4.30
CA LEU A 429 -8.57 25.37 3.51
C LEU A 429 -7.29 24.67 3.04
N PRO A 430 -6.92 23.51 3.60
CA PRO A 430 -5.62 22.91 3.31
C PRO A 430 -5.40 22.54 1.84
N ALA A 431 -6.38 21.87 1.21
CA ALA A 431 -6.45 21.57 -0.22
C ALA A 431 -7.84 21.02 -0.60
N ALA A 432 -8.34 21.29 -1.80
CA ALA A 432 -9.66 20.83 -2.24
C ALA A 432 -9.88 19.32 -2.05
N SER A 433 -8.90 18.51 -2.41
CA SER A 433 -8.98 17.05 -2.39
C SER A 433 -9.01 16.42 -0.99
N VAL A 434 -8.55 17.14 0.04
CA VAL A 434 -8.57 16.64 1.44
C VAL A 434 -9.80 17.10 2.21
N LEU A 435 -10.49 18.15 1.75
CA LEU A 435 -11.69 18.69 2.41
C LEU A 435 -12.82 17.66 2.44
N GLY A 436 -13.01 16.91 1.34
CA GLY A 436 -14.10 15.96 1.20
C GLY A 436 -14.09 14.84 2.25
N PRO A 437 -13.01 14.05 2.37
CA PRO A 437 -12.87 13.04 3.42
C PRO A 437 -13.04 13.63 4.82
N ALA A 438 -12.50 14.83 5.07
CA ALA A 438 -12.59 15.47 6.37
C ALA A 438 -13.99 15.97 6.72
N LEU A 439 -14.78 16.43 5.73
CA LEU A 439 -16.20 16.75 5.90
C LEU A 439 -17.00 15.52 6.31
N PHE A 440 -16.74 14.37 5.67
CA PHE A 440 -17.38 13.12 6.05
C PHE A 440 -17.02 12.71 7.48
N GLU A 441 -15.73 12.68 7.81
CA GLU A 441 -15.28 12.28 9.16
C GLU A 441 -15.84 13.22 10.24
N ALA A 442 -15.87 14.54 10.00
CA ALA A 442 -16.45 15.52 10.91
C ALA A 442 -17.96 15.29 11.10
N THR A 443 -18.69 15.12 10.00
CA THR A 443 -20.15 14.88 10.03
C THR A 443 -20.45 13.58 10.76
N PHE A 444 -19.69 12.52 10.46
CA PHE A 444 -19.85 11.21 11.07
C PHE A 444 -19.46 11.20 12.55
N ALA A 445 -18.42 11.94 12.94
CA ALA A 445 -18.03 12.12 14.33
C ALA A 445 -19.11 12.86 15.13
N ALA A 446 -19.68 13.93 14.57
CA ALA A 446 -20.77 14.67 15.20
C ALA A 446 -22.05 13.84 15.32
N TRP A 447 -22.43 13.12 14.27
CA TRP A 447 -23.58 12.22 14.28
C TRP A 447 -23.44 11.11 15.35
N LYS A 448 -22.24 10.54 15.52
CA LYS A 448 -21.98 9.52 16.54
C LYS A 448 -22.23 9.99 17.98
N THR A 449 -22.09 11.28 18.28
CA THR A 449 -22.27 11.76 19.68
C THR A 449 -23.73 11.71 20.15
N ILE A 450 -24.67 11.58 19.21
CA ILE A 450 -26.11 11.53 19.50
C ILE A 450 -26.74 10.17 19.20
N LYS A 451 -25.93 9.13 18.92
CA LYS A 451 -26.39 7.82 18.45
C LYS A 451 -25.86 6.66 19.27
N THR A 452 -26.61 5.56 19.25
CA THR A 452 -26.21 4.29 19.87
C THR A 452 -25.27 3.49 18.96
N ASP A 453 -24.47 2.60 19.54
CA ASP A 453 -23.58 1.70 18.78
C ASP A 453 -24.33 0.84 17.75
N GLN A 454 -25.58 0.46 18.06
CA GLN A 454 -26.43 -0.32 17.16
C GLN A 454 -26.86 0.50 15.93
N GLU A 455 -27.29 1.75 16.11
CA GLU A 455 -27.61 2.66 15.00
C GLU A 455 -26.37 2.92 14.13
N ILE A 456 -25.20 3.10 14.77
CA ILE A 456 -23.92 3.30 14.09
C ILE A 456 -23.57 2.09 13.22
N ALA A 457 -23.68 0.87 13.77
CA ALA A 457 -23.40 -0.36 13.04
C ALA A 457 -24.38 -0.56 11.87
N SER A 458 -25.68 -0.31 12.09
CA SER A 458 -26.71 -0.44 11.07
C SER A 458 -26.50 0.53 9.90
N LEU A 459 -26.25 1.81 10.19
CA LEU A 459 -26.02 2.82 9.15
C LEU A 459 -24.80 2.47 8.30
N ARG A 460 -23.68 2.14 8.96
CA ARG A 460 -22.42 1.81 8.29
C ARG A 460 -22.55 0.59 7.39
N GLY A 461 -23.22 -0.46 7.85
CA GLY A 461 -23.42 -1.70 7.09
C GLY A 461 -24.02 -1.42 5.72
N GLY A 462 -25.21 -0.80 5.69
CA GLY A 462 -25.92 -0.53 4.43
C GLY A 462 -25.42 0.67 3.63
N ALA A 463 -24.57 1.54 4.19
CA ALA A 463 -24.13 2.75 3.50
C ALA A 463 -23.24 2.46 2.28
N ALA A 464 -22.34 1.48 2.38
CA ALA A 464 -21.48 1.10 1.26
C ALA A 464 -22.30 0.59 0.06
N GLU A 465 -23.30 -0.24 0.32
CA GLU A 465 -24.24 -0.75 -0.71
C GLU A 465 -25.06 0.38 -1.35
N ARG A 466 -25.70 1.22 -0.52
CA ARG A 466 -26.50 2.36 -1.02
C ARG A 466 -25.69 3.28 -1.91
N LEU A 467 -24.49 3.66 -1.47
CA LEU A 467 -23.61 4.54 -2.23
C LEU A 467 -23.15 3.89 -3.54
N THR A 468 -22.75 2.62 -3.48
CA THR A 468 -22.33 1.88 -4.68
C THR A 468 -23.46 1.80 -5.71
N LYS A 469 -24.66 1.42 -5.27
CA LYS A 469 -25.87 1.41 -6.11
C LYS A 469 -26.14 2.79 -6.73
N ASN A 470 -26.05 3.86 -5.93
CA ASN A 470 -26.28 5.22 -6.40
C ASN A 470 -25.26 5.66 -7.47
N ILE A 471 -23.99 5.28 -7.34
CA ILE A 471 -22.97 5.60 -8.35
C ILE A 471 -23.28 4.87 -9.66
N PHE A 472 -23.52 3.55 -9.62
CA PHE A 472 -23.87 2.82 -10.83
C PHE A 472 -25.13 3.40 -11.51
N ALA A 473 -26.16 3.71 -10.71
CA ALA A 473 -27.40 4.32 -11.20
C ALA A 473 -27.18 5.69 -11.86
N LYS A 474 -26.32 6.55 -11.27
CA LYS A 474 -25.91 7.84 -11.85
C LYS A 474 -25.30 7.68 -13.24
N HIS A 475 -24.64 6.55 -13.50
CA HIS A 475 -24.05 6.21 -14.79
C HIS A 475 -24.93 5.29 -15.66
N GLY A 476 -26.23 5.17 -15.34
CA GLY A 476 -27.20 4.44 -16.16
C GLY A 476 -27.24 2.94 -15.95
N PHE A 477 -26.55 2.41 -14.94
CA PHE A 477 -26.52 0.98 -14.64
C PHE A 477 -27.39 0.65 -13.42
N GLN A 478 -28.41 -0.17 -13.61
CA GLN A 478 -29.22 -0.71 -12.52
C GLN A 478 -28.77 -2.14 -12.20
N PRO A 479 -28.73 -2.53 -10.91
CA PRO A 479 -28.43 -3.91 -10.55
C PRO A 479 -29.55 -4.82 -11.07
N SER A 480 -29.17 -5.95 -11.66
CA SER A 480 -30.10 -7.02 -12.00
C SER A 480 -30.55 -7.81 -10.77
N PHE A 481 -29.71 -7.85 -9.74
CA PHE A 481 -29.99 -8.46 -8.44
C PHE A 481 -29.40 -7.60 -7.33
N GLU A 482 -30.13 -7.46 -6.23
CA GLU A 482 -29.75 -6.68 -5.05
C GLU A 482 -30.08 -7.50 -3.80
N ASN A 483 -29.13 -7.64 -2.88
CA ASN A 483 -29.25 -8.39 -1.63
C ASN A 483 -29.89 -9.77 -1.84
N ALA A 484 -29.44 -10.42 -2.91
CA ALA A 484 -30.06 -11.62 -3.45
C ALA A 484 -29.50 -12.86 -2.76
N LYS A 485 -30.33 -13.47 -1.90
CA LYS A 485 -29.97 -14.63 -1.09
C LYS A 485 -30.23 -15.93 -1.83
N TYR A 486 -29.36 -16.91 -1.65
CA TYR A 486 -29.54 -18.28 -2.14
C TYR A 486 -29.13 -19.29 -1.04
N ASP A 487 -29.65 -20.51 -1.16
CA ASP A 487 -29.27 -21.65 -0.33
C ASP A 487 -29.04 -22.87 -1.23
N LEU A 488 -27.87 -23.49 -1.09
CA LEU A 488 -27.47 -24.67 -1.85
C LEU A 488 -27.40 -25.92 -0.96
N GLY A 489 -28.11 -25.92 0.19
CA GLY A 489 -28.14 -27.03 1.13
C GLY A 489 -26.77 -27.26 1.77
N GLU A 490 -26.19 -28.44 1.56
CA GLU A 490 -24.87 -28.79 2.12
C GLU A 490 -23.73 -27.89 1.62
N GLN A 491 -23.88 -27.26 0.44
CA GLN A 491 -22.91 -26.29 -0.07
C GLN A 491 -23.05 -24.91 0.60
N GLY A 492 -24.05 -24.74 1.47
CA GLY A 492 -24.32 -23.56 2.32
C GLY A 492 -25.08 -22.43 1.64
N ALA A 493 -25.55 -21.49 2.46
CA ALA A 493 -26.21 -20.26 2.02
C ALA A 493 -25.21 -19.17 1.63
N GLY A 494 -25.68 -18.20 0.84
CA GLY A 494 -24.93 -17.00 0.47
C GLY A 494 -25.84 -15.85 0.03
N GLU A 495 -25.25 -14.67 -0.10
CA GLU A 495 -25.91 -13.44 -0.51
C GLU A 495 -24.99 -12.70 -1.47
N CYS A 496 -25.55 -12.20 -2.57
CA CYS A 496 -24.87 -11.27 -3.46
C CYS A 496 -25.41 -9.85 -3.20
N ASP A 497 -24.54 -8.93 -2.80
CA ASP A 497 -24.95 -7.54 -2.50
C ASP A 497 -25.52 -6.86 -3.74
N LEU A 498 -24.75 -6.79 -4.84
CA LEU A 498 -25.20 -6.26 -6.12
C LEU A 498 -24.65 -7.08 -7.28
N VAL A 499 -25.50 -7.37 -8.28
CA VAL A 499 -25.09 -8.04 -9.52
C VAL A 499 -25.53 -7.22 -10.72
N PHE A 500 -24.58 -6.88 -11.59
CA PHE A 500 -24.83 -6.27 -12.88
C PHE A 500 -24.57 -7.30 -13.97
N LYS A 501 -25.45 -7.40 -14.97
CA LYS A 501 -25.24 -8.28 -16.12
C LYS A 501 -25.73 -7.64 -17.42
N ASP A 502 -25.05 -7.99 -18.51
CA ASP A 502 -25.51 -7.79 -19.88
C ASP A 502 -25.36 -9.11 -20.64
N GLU A 503 -25.30 -9.05 -21.98
CA GLU A 503 -25.14 -10.21 -22.84
C GLU A 503 -23.74 -10.84 -22.74
N GLU A 504 -22.71 -10.07 -22.36
CA GLU A 504 -21.30 -10.49 -22.37
C GLU A 504 -20.67 -10.61 -20.97
N ASN A 505 -21.27 -9.99 -19.95
CA ASN A 505 -20.64 -9.75 -18.66
C ASN A 505 -21.57 -10.06 -17.48
N ILE A 506 -20.93 -10.44 -16.38
CA ILE A 506 -21.48 -10.46 -15.02
C ILE A 506 -20.46 -9.73 -14.12
N ILE A 507 -20.89 -8.67 -13.46
CA ILE A 507 -20.10 -8.00 -12.43
C ILE A 507 -20.75 -8.31 -11.09
N LEU A 508 -20.05 -9.12 -10.29
CA LEU A 508 -20.39 -9.44 -8.90
C LEU A 508 -19.76 -8.37 -8.02
N VAL A 509 -20.58 -7.58 -7.34
CA VAL A 509 -20.13 -6.45 -6.53
C VAL A 509 -20.39 -6.75 -5.06
N GLU A 510 -19.32 -6.75 -4.26
CA GLU A 510 -19.35 -6.94 -2.80
C GLU A 510 -18.95 -5.64 -2.11
N CYS A 511 -19.78 -5.15 -1.19
CA CYS A 511 -19.59 -3.87 -0.52
C CYS A 511 -19.03 -4.06 0.89
N LYS A 512 -18.05 -3.23 1.29
CA LYS A 512 -17.55 -3.23 2.68
C LYS A 512 -17.36 -1.83 3.26
N ALA A 513 -17.80 -1.67 4.50
CA ALA A 513 -17.66 -0.44 5.27
C ALA A 513 -16.35 -0.35 6.07
N LYS A 514 -15.56 -1.44 6.16
CA LYS A 514 -14.28 -1.43 6.88
C LYS A 514 -13.30 -0.49 6.17
N ALA A 515 -12.55 0.27 6.96
CA ALA A 515 -11.51 1.18 6.49
C ALA A 515 -10.18 0.80 7.13
N LEU A 516 -9.07 1.28 6.55
CA LEU A 516 -7.76 1.15 7.19
C LEU A 516 -7.74 1.83 8.56
N THR A 517 -7.33 1.07 9.56
CA THR A 517 -7.09 1.56 10.90
C THR A 517 -5.84 2.43 10.92
N ARG A 518 -5.75 3.27 11.95
CA ARG A 518 -4.51 4.04 12.18
C ARG A 518 -3.32 3.13 12.40
N GLY A 519 -3.50 2.01 13.09
CA GLY A 519 -2.41 1.06 13.31
C GLY A 519 -1.84 0.50 12.01
N ALA A 520 -2.68 0.21 11.02
CA ALA A 520 -2.22 -0.19 9.69
C ALA A 520 -1.42 0.92 9.00
N MET A 521 -1.94 2.16 9.02
CA MET A 521 -1.26 3.33 8.42
C MET A 521 0.07 3.66 9.11
N THR A 522 0.21 3.41 10.41
CA THR A 522 1.41 3.71 11.19
C THR A 522 2.38 2.53 11.33
N GLY A 523 2.16 1.44 10.58
CA GLY A 523 3.08 0.29 10.56
C GLY A 523 3.05 -0.60 11.81
N ILE A 524 1.95 -0.62 12.57
CA ILE A 524 1.78 -1.57 13.67
C ILE A 524 1.70 -2.99 13.09
N GLN A 525 2.48 -3.90 13.67
CA GLN A 525 2.56 -5.29 13.21
C GLN A 525 1.19 -5.97 13.22
N GLY A 526 0.86 -6.65 12.12
CA GLY A 526 -0.38 -7.37 11.91
C GLY A 526 -1.57 -6.50 11.49
N ASP A 527 -1.57 -5.20 11.79
CA ASP A 527 -2.75 -4.35 11.58
C ASP A 527 -3.10 -4.19 10.09
N ALA A 528 -2.11 -3.97 9.22
CA ALA A 528 -2.32 -3.88 7.78
C ALA A 528 -2.87 -5.19 7.21
N LEU A 529 -2.33 -6.34 7.65
CA LEU A 529 -2.79 -7.67 7.24
C LEU A 529 -4.24 -7.91 7.69
N LEU A 530 -4.59 -7.60 8.94
CA LEU A 530 -5.93 -7.84 9.49
C LEU A 530 -6.99 -6.89 8.91
N ASP A 531 -6.60 -5.66 8.57
CA ASP A 531 -7.48 -4.72 7.87
C ASP A 531 -7.73 -5.17 6.43
N PHE A 532 -6.67 -5.57 5.72
CA PHE A 532 -6.78 -6.19 4.41
C PHE A 532 -7.67 -7.44 4.43
N ALA A 533 -7.42 -8.34 5.39
CA ALA A 533 -8.13 -9.60 5.55
C ALA A 533 -9.64 -9.40 5.78
N GLY A 534 -9.99 -8.60 6.80
CA GLY A 534 -11.39 -8.35 7.17
C GLY A 534 -12.12 -7.38 6.24
N GLY A 535 -11.42 -6.68 5.34
CA GLY A 535 -11.98 -5.77 4.36
C GLY A 535 -12.02 -6.40 2.97
N LEU A 536 -10.94 -6.23 2.22
CA LEU A 536 -10.89 -6.61 0.80
C LEU A 536 -10.92 -8.12 0.58
N PHE A 537 -10.13 -8.87 1.34
CA PHE A 537 -9.96 -10.31 1.09
C PHE A 537 -11.23 -11.11 1.36
N ALA A 538 -11.89 -10.88 2.50
CA ALA A 538 -13.14 -11.56 2.83
C ALA A 538 -14.22 -11.37 1.75
N SER A 539 -14.38 -10.14 1.24
CA SER A 539 -15.28 -9.82 0.13
C SER A 539 -14.96 -10.61 -1.13
N GLN A 540 -13.67 -10.71 -1.45
CA GLN A 540 -13.22 -11.36 -2.66
C GLN A 540 -13.34 -12.88 -2.58
N ALA A 541 -13.17 -13.45 -1.39
CA ALA A 541 -13.42 -14.86 -1.13
C ALA A 541 -14.93 -15.18 -1.26
N GLN A 542 -15.82 -14.30 -0.77
CA GLN A 542 -17.27 -14.41 -0.96
C GLN A 542 -17.64 -14.33 -2.45
N ALA A 543 -17.14 -13.32 -3.18
CA ALA A 543 -17.36 -13.22 -4.62
C ALA A 543 -16.79 -14.41 -5.41
N LEU A 544 -15.67 -14.99 -4.96
CA LEU A 544 -15.09 -16.19 -5.58
C LEU A 544 -16.04 -17.38 -5.48
N ARG A 545 -16.69 -17.54 -4.32
CA ARG A 545 -17.71 -18.57 -4.11
C ARG A 545 -18.86 -18.42 -5.10
N HIS A 546 -19.36 -17.20 -5.30
CA HIS A 546 -20.40 -16.92 -6.31
C HIS A 546 -19.93 -17.25 -7.74
N GLU A 547 -18.72 -16.83 -8.11
CA GLU A 547 -18.11 -17.18 -9.40
C GLU A 547 -18.01 -18.70 -9.58
N ARG A 548 -17.58 -19.42 -8.53
CA ARG A 548 -17.47 -20.88 -8.55
C ARG A 548 -18.81 -21.55 -8.75
N ILE A 549 -19.87 -21.13 -8.05
CA ILE A 549 -21.24 -21.67 -8.27
C ILE A 549 -21.67 -21.48 -9.72
N LEU A 550 -21.50 -20.27 -10.26
CA LEU A 550 -21.90 -19.98 -11.64
C LEU A 550 -21.15 -20.85 -12.66
N ARG A 551 -19.84 -21.06 -12.45
CA ARG A 551 -19.01 -21.87 -13.34
C ARG A 551 -19.26 -23.37 -13.21
N SER A 552 -19.54 -23.88 -12.00
CA SER A 552 -19.79 -25.31 -11.79
C SER A 552 -21.23 -25.72 -12.14
N SER A 553 -22.20 -24.88 -11.80
CA SER A 553 -23.63 -25.22 -11.86
C SER A 553 -24.36 -24.52 -13.01
N GLY A 554 -23.67 -23.62 -13.74
CA GLY A 554 -24.23 -22.83 -14.84
C GLY A 554 -25.20 -21.72 -14.39
N SER A 555 -25.64 -21.70 -13.12
CA SER A 555 -26.56 -20.70 -12.58
C SER A 555 -26.61 -20.67 -11.05
N ILE A 556 -27.08 -19.56 -10.49
CA ILE A 556 -27.51 -19.41 -9.10
C ILE A 556 -29.04 -19.19 -9.09
N GLN A 557 -29.74 -19.97 -8.26
CA GLN A 557 -31.16 -19.77 -7.97
C GLN A 557 -31.31 -19.01 -6.66
N PHE A 558 -32.04 -17.90 -6.67
CA PHE A 558 -32.28 -17.09 -5.48
C PHE A 558 -33.62 -17.42 -4.83
N HIS A 559 -33.76 -17.14 -3.53
CA HIS A 559 -34.99 -17.37 -2.77
C HIS A 559 -36.24 -16.70 -3.37
N GLY A 560 -36.06 -15.59 -4.11
CA GLY A 560 -37.14 -14.90 -4.81
C GLY A 560 -37.65 -15.60 -6.08
N GLY A 561 -37.17 -16.81 -6.40
CA GLY A 561 -37.51 -17.55 -7.63
C GLY A 561 -36.79 -17.04 -8.89
N THR A 562 -36.01 -15.98 -8.76
CA THR A 562 -35.21 -15.42 -9.86
C THR A 562 -33.88 -16.18 -10.03
N ARG A 563 -33.35 -16.18 -11.26
CA ARG A 563 -32.14 -16.94 -11.63
C ARG A 563 -31.06 -16.08 -12.27
N LEU A 564 -29.83 -16.19 -11.79
CA LEU A 564 -28.64 -15.69 -12.49
C LEU A 564 -27.98 -16.85 -13.23
N GLU A 565 -28.06 -16.85 -14.56
CA GLU A 565 -27.37 -17.84 -15.39
C GLU A 565 -25.96 -17.37 -15.76
N LEU A 566 -25.06 -18.27 -16.18
CA LEU A 566 -23.73 -17.92 -16.69
C LEU A 566 -23.78 -17.52 -18.17
N ARG A 567 -24.32 -18.39 -19.06
CA ARG A 567 -24.40 -18.17 -20.52
C ARG A 567 -23.06 -17.70 -21.14
N ASP A 568 -21.95 -18.33 -20.75
CA ASP A 568 -20.59 -18.02 -21.21
C ASP A 568 -20.13 -16.56 -21.00
N ARG A 569 -20.79 -15.81 -20.12
CA ARG A 569 -20.44 -14.42 -19.80
C ARG A 569 -19.15 -14.33 -18.99
N HIS A 570 -18.43 -13.23 -19.18
CA HIS A 570 -17.26 -12.89 -18.40
C HIS A 570 -17.64 -12.45 -16.98
N ILE A 571 -17.08 -13.12 -15.97
CA ILE A 571 -17.29 -12.75 -14.57
C ILE A 571 -16.17 -11.81 -14.11
N THR A 572 -16.56 -10.69 -13.50
CA THR A 572 -15.66 -9.80 -12.75
C THR A 572 -16.14 -9.67 -11.31
N ARG A 573 -15.22 -9.85 -10.36
CA ARG A 573 -15.46 -9.71 -8.92
C ARG A 573 -14.94 -8.36 -8.47
N LEU A 574 -15.85 -7.44 -8.16
CA LEU A 574 -15.52 -6.09 -7.71
C LEU A 574 -15.81 -5.94 -6.22
N THR A 575 -14.79 -5.58 -5.44
CA THR A 575 -15.00 -5.14 -4.06
C THR A 575 -15.04 -3.63 -4.00
N VAL A 576 -16.14 -3.07 -3.50
CA VAL A 576 -16.30 -1.64 -3.31
C VAL A 576 -16.22 -1.31 -1.83
N THR A 577 -15.21 -0.52 -1.45
CA THR A 577 -15.00 -0.11 -0.06
C THR A 577 -15.53 1.29 0.17
N LEU A 578 -16.09 1.54 1.35
CA LEU A 578 -16.61 2.88 1.68
C LEU A 578 -15.52 3.95 1.62
N LEU A 579 -14.35 3.66 2.20
CA LEU A 579 -13.17 4.52 2.20
C LEU A 579 -12.02 3.87 1.43
N ASP A 580 -11.08 4.69 0.99
CA ASP A 580 -9.86 4.28 0.29
C ASP A 580 -8.94 3.43 1.20
N HIS A 581 -8.42 2.31 0.67
CA HIS A 581 -7.39 1.48 1.29
C HIS A 581 -6.00 1.67 0.66
N GLY A 582 -5.83 2.73 -0.13
CA GLY A 582 -4.60 3.09 -0.80
C GLY A 582 -4.13 1.97 -1.73
N ALA A 583 -2.85 1.70 -1.69
CA ALA A 583 -2.18 0.71 -2.53
C ALA A 583 -2.66 -0.74 -2.30
N LEU A 584 -3.37 -1.03 -1.21
CA LEU A 584 -3.99 -2.33 -0.99
C LEU A 584 -5.17 -2.59 -1.94
N GLN A 585 -5.72 -1.54 -2.57
CA GLN A 585 -6.77 -1.65 -3.58
C GLN A 585 -6.22 -1.92 -4.98
N ASP A 586 -4.91 -1.81 -5.16
CA ASP A 586 -4.27 -2.04 -6.43
C ASP A 586 -4.42 -3.51 -6.85
N ARG A 587 -4.85 -3.72 -8.09
CA ARG A 587 -5.13 -5.04 -8.64
C ARG A 587 -3.89 -5.93 -8.72
N TRP A 588 -2.71 -5.36 -8.95
CA TRP A 588 -1.47 -6.13 -8.99
C TRP A 588 -1.01 -6.51 -7.60
N MET A 589 -1.17 -5.62 -6.62
CA MET A 589 -1.00 -5.98 -5.21
C MET A 589 -1.94 -7.14 -4.85
N LEU A 590 -3.24 -7.03 -5.15
CA LEU A 590 -4.23 -8.10 -4.89
C LEU A 590 -3.82 -9.43 -5.52
N ARG A 591 -3.34 -9.40 -6.77
CA ARG A 591 -2.88 -10.60 -7.48
C ARG A 591 -1.71 -11.28 -6.75
N HIS A 592 -0.70 -10.52 -6.33
CA HIS A 592 0.45 -11.07 -5.63
C HIS A 592 0.06 -11.62 -4.25
N VAL A 593 -0.79 -10.89 -3.53
CA VAL A 593 -1.31 -11.31 -2.23
C VAL A 593 -2.13 -12.61 -2.36
N TYR A 594 -2.99 -12.75 -3.37
CA TYR A 594 -3.79 -13.96 -3.53
C TYR A 594 -2.94 -15.20 -3.76
N ASN A 595 -1.93 -15.08 -4.62
CA ASN A 595 -1.01 -16.17 -4.88
C ASN A 595 -0.26 -16.58 -3.60
N ALA A 596 0.15 -15.61 -2.78
CA ALA A 596 0.78 -15.88 -1.49
C ALA A 596 -0.17 -16.62 -0.52
N LEU A 597 -1.46 -16.29 -0.54
CA LEU A 597 -2.47 -16.83 0.37
C LEU A 597 -2.89 -18.27 0.05
N LEU A 598 -2.74 -18.73 -1.19
CA LEU A 598 -3.15 -20.09 -1.58
C LEU A 598 -2.45 -21.21 -0.79
N SER A 599 -1.27 -20.93 -0.23
CA SER A 599 -0.48 -21.90 0.56
C SER A 599 -0.18 -21.40 1.99
N ALA A 600 -0.92 -20.40 2.47
CA ALA A 600 -0.66 -19.77 3.76
C ALA A 600 -1.57 -20.32 4.88
N GLN A 601 -1.07 -20.23 6.10
CA GLN A 601 -1.83 -20.30 7.35
C GLN A 601 -1.21 -19.30 8.32
N PHE A 602 -2.05 -18.55 9.04
CA PHE A 602 -1.57 -17.55 9.99
C PHE A 602 -1.73 -18.04 11.42
N THR A 603 -0.72 -17.79 12.25
CA THR A 603 -0.75 -18.03 13.68
C THR A 603 -0.38 -16.76 14.43
N CYS A 604 -0.76 -16.66 15.70
CA CYS A 604 -0.39 -15.55 16.56
C CYS A 604 -0.11 -16.07 17.97
N ASP A 605 0.63 -15.28 18.75
CA ASP A 605 0.89 -15.61 20.15
C ASP A 605 -0.41 -15.72 20.96
N PRO A 606 -0.48 -16.60 21.99
CA PRO A 606 -1.68 -16.78 22.81
C PRO A 606 -2.22 -15.49 23.45
N GLY A 607 -1.34 -14.53 23.75
CA GLY A 607 -1.68 -13.23 24.34
C GLY A 607 -1.97 -12.12 23.33
N TYR A 608 -1.99 -12.40 22.03
CA TYR A 608 -2.21 -11.38 21.02
C TYR A 608 -3.65 -10.84 21.08
N THR A 609 -3.79 -9.53 21.25
CA THR A 609 -5.09 -8.87 21.52
C THR A 609 -6.10 -8.99 20.37
N LYS A 610 -5.64 -9.25 19.14
CA LYS A 610 -6.49 -9.41 17.95
C LYS A 610 -6.63 -10.86 17.49
N ARG A 611 -6.41 -11.85 18.36
CA ARG A 611 -6.51 -13.28 18.05
C ARG A 611 -7.80 -13.66 17.31
N LYS A 612 -8.95 -13.15 17.73
CA LYS A 612 -10.23 -13.41 17.04
C LYS A 612 -10.20 -13.00 15.56
N GLN A 613 -9.56 -11.86 15.23
CA GLN A 613 -9.44 -11.42 13.84
C GLN A 613 -8.53 -12.35 13.02
N VAL A 614 -7.53 -12.97 13.64
CA VAL A 614 -6.67 -13.99 13.00
C VAL A 614 -7.46 -15.27 12.74
N GLU A 615 -8.28 -15.70 13.70
CA GLU A 615 -9.17 -16.86 13.55
C GLU A 615 -10.23 -16.65 12.45
N ASP A 616 -10.84 -15.46 12.41
CA ASP A 616 -11.75 -15.04 11.36
C ASP A 616 -11.04 -15.02 9.99
N PHE A 617 -9.81 -14.49 9.94
CA PHE A 617 -9.02 -14.47 8.70
C PHE A 617 -8.74 -15.88 8.19
N ASN A 618 -8.26 -16.79 9.04
CA ASN A 618 -8.02 -18.18 8.67
C ASN A 618 -9.29 -18.91 8.20
N THR A 619 -10.47 -18.50 8.68
CA THR A 619 -11.75 -19.05 8.20
C THR A 619 -12.03 -18.62 6.76
N HIS A 620 -11.89 -17.34 6.45
CA HIS A 620 -12.01 -16.85 5.06
C HIS A 620 -10.91 -17.38 4.14
N LEU A 621 -9.71 -17.60 4.67
CA LEU A 621 -8.58 -18.15 3.94
C LEU A 621 -8.84 -19.59 3.51
N ARG A 622 -9.36 -20.43 4.42
CA ARG A 622 -9.78 -21.81 4.09
C ARG A 622 -10.87 -21.82 3.02
N MET A 623 -11.88 -20.96 3.16
CA MET A 623 -12.92 -20.80 2.14
C MET A 623 -12.31 -20.43 0.79
N PHE A 624 -11.43 -19.42 0.73
CA PHE A 624 -10.76 -19.02 -0.50
C PHE A 624 -9.95 -20.15 -1.15
N GLN A 625 -9.20 -20.93 -0.34
CA GLN A 625 -8.40 -22.06 -0.81
C GLN A 625 -9.29 -23.19 -1.37
N GLU A 626 -10.37 -23.53 -0.67
CA GLU A 626 -11.33 -24.55 -1.09
C GLU A 626 -12.06 -24.15 -2.38
N GLU A 627 -12.58 -22.92 -2.44
CA GLU A 627 -13.27 -22.38 -3.62
C GLU A 627 -12.35 -22.33 -4.84
N THR A 628 -11.07 -21.99 -4.64
CA THR A 628 -10.05 -22.03 -5.71
C THR A 628 -9.78 -23.47 -6.17
N HIS A 629 -9.70 -24.42 -5.23
CA HIS A 629 -9.49 -25.83 -5.56
C HIS A 629 -10.66 -26.39 -6.39
N LEU A 630 -11.91 -26.09 -6.00
CA LEU A 630 -13.11 -26.52 -6.72
C LEU A 630 -13.17 -25.92 -8.13
N LEU A 631 -12.81 -24.64 -8.30
CA LEU A 631 -12.71 -24.01 -9.63
C LEU A 631 -11.68 -24.69 -10.53
N LYS A 632 -10.50 -25.01 -9.96
CA LYS A 632 -9.45 -25.72 -10.68
C LYS A 632 -9.91 -27.13 -11.09
N ALA A 633 -10.61 -27.84 -10.20
CA ALA A 633 -11.20 -29.14 -10.49
C ALA A 633 -12.26 -29.06 -11.61
N ALA A 634 -12.96 -27.92 -11.72
CA ALA A 634 -13.87 -27.60 -12.82
C ALA A 634 -13.15 -27.11 -14.11
N GLY A 635 -11.83 -27.28 -14.22
CA GLY A 635 -11.05 -26.98 -15.42
C GLY A 635 -10.62 -25.52 -15.57
N GLN A 636 -10.81 -24.67 -14.56
CA GLN A 636 -10.38 -23.27 -14.62
C GLN A 636 -8.89 -23.10 -14.27
N HIS A 637 -8.24 -22.13 -14.89
CA HIS A 637 -6.84 -21.80 -14.60
C HIS A 637 -6.71 -21.06 -13.26
N ILE A 638 -5.91 -21.60 -12.33
CA ILE A 638 -5.67 -21.01 -11.01
C ILE A 638 -5.15 -19.57 -11.09
N ASN A 639 -4.30 -19.28 -12.08
CA ASN A 639 -3.72 -17.95 -12.30
C ASN A 639 -4.67 -16.95 -12.97
N ALA A 640 -5.82 -17.42 -13.48
CA ALA A 640 -6.83 -16.57 -14.08
C ALA A 640 -7.74 -15.93 -13.02
N HIS A 641 -7.96 -16.59 -11.86
CA HIS A 641 -8.88 -16.08 -10.84
C HIS A 641 -8.46 -14.72 -10.25
N PRO A 642 -7.19 -14.46 -9.90
CA PRO A 642 -6.78 -13.13 -9.44
C PRO A 642 -6.96 -12.04 -10.51
N LEU A 643 -6.98 -12.41 -11.80
CA LEU A 643 -7.24 -11.48 -12.90
C LEU A 643 -8.74 -11.16 -13.06
N ASN A 644 -9.64 -11.84 -12.36
CA ASN A 644 -11.05 -11.46 -12.34
C ASN A 644 -11.38 -10.57 -11.13
N ALA A 645 -10.42 -10.31 -10.24
CA ALA A 645 -10.60 -9.48 -9.06
C ALA A 645 -10.27 -8.01 -9.36
N ALA A 646 -11.14 -7.12 -8.91
CA ALA A 646 -10.96 -5.67 -8.92
C ALA A 646 -11.38 -5.09 -7.57
N SER A 647 -10.82 -3.95 -7.20
CA SER A 647 -11.29 -3.20 -6.05
C SER A 647 -11.18 -1.71 -6.28
N ALA A 648 -12.09 -0.95 -5.69
CA ALA A 648 -12.06 0.50 -5.66
C ALA A 648 -12.81 1.00 -4.43
N SER A 649 -12.47 2.19 -3.93
CA SER A 649 -13.37 2.89 -3.02
C SER A 649 -14.59 3.44 -3.77
N VAL A 650 -15.67 3.73 -3.06
CA VAL A 650 -16.86 4.41 -3.60
C VAL A 650 -16.47 5.69 -4.36
N ALA A 651 -15.55 6.49 -3.83
CA ALA A 651 -15.09 7.71 -4.50
C ALA A 651 -14.24 7.44 -5.76
N GLN A 652 -13.39 6.41 -5.74
CA GLN A 652 -12.63 6.01 -6.93
C GLN A 652 -13.57 5.47 -8.01
N LEU A 653 -14.61 4.73 -7.62
CA LEU A 653 -15.59 4.15 -8.53
C LEU A 653 -16.38 5.22 -9.29
N ASP A 654 -16.76 6.33 -8.64
CA ASP A 654 -17.43 7.47 -9.30
C ASP A 654 -16.60 8.02 -10.48
N VAL A 655 -15.28 8.16 -10.27
CA VAL A 655 -14.35 8.57 -11.32
C VAL A 655 -14.22 7.49 -12.40
N LEU A 656 -14.04 6.22 -12.01
CA LEU A 656 -13.86 5.13 -12.97
C LEU A 656 -15.07 4.92 -13.88
N LEU A 657 -16.29 5.24 -13.41
CA LEU A 657 -17.53 5.11 -14.17
C LEU A 657 -17.87 6.34 -15.01
N GLU A 658 -17.10 7.42 -14.92
CA GLU A 658 -17.34 8.64 -15.67
C GLU A 658 -17.32 8.39 -17.19
N SER A 659 -18.39 8.79 -17.88
CA SER A 659 -18.56 8.59 -19.34
C SER A 659 -18.52 7.13 -19.82
N VAL A 660 -18.75 6.14 -18.94
CA VAL A 660 -18.90 4.74 -19.35
C VAL A 660 -20.28 4.49 -19.98
N GLN A 661 -20.32 3.75 -21.09
CA GLN A 661 -21.57 3.48 -21.83
C GLN A 661 -22.04 2.02 -21.78
N SER A 662 -21.18 1.07 -21.33
CA SER A 662 -21.50 -0.36 -21.28
C SER A 662 -20.79 -1.08 -20.14
N LEU A 663 -21.30 -2.26 -19.72
CA LEU A 663 -20.60 -3.07 -18.70
C LEU A 663 -19.27 -3.64 -19.24
N THR A 664 -19.14 -3.84 -20.55
CA THR A 664 -17.84 -4.18 -21.17
C THR A 664 -16.81 -3.07 -20.92
N GLU A 665 -17.20 -1.80 -21.01
CA GLU A 665 -16.32 -0.69 -20.66
C GLU A 665 -16.05 -0.59 -19.15
N VAL A 666 -17.07 -0.81 -18.30
CA VAL A 666 -16.87 -0.89 -16.83
C VAL A 666 -15.79 -1.92 -16.52
N ARG A 667 -15.97 -3.15 -17.04
CA ARG A 667 -15.01 -4.26 -16.90
C ARG A 667 -13.62 -3.84 -17.35
N LYS A 668 -13.49 -3.23 -18.53
CA LYS A 668 -12.20 -2.80 -19.08
C LYS A 668 -11.49 -1.77 -18.20
N ARG A 669 -12.22 -0.92 -17.45
CA ARG A 669 -11.64 0.08 -16.57
C ARG A 669 -11.24 -0.48 -15.21
N ILE A 670 -12.08 -1.34 -14.62
CA ILE A 670 -11.81 -1.94 -13.28
C ILE A 670 -10.86 -3.14 -13.35
N SER A 671 -10.79 -3.82 -14.50
CA SER A 671 -10.00 -5.05 -14.70
C SER A 671 -8.95 -4.89 -15.81
N THR A 672 -8.18 -3.81 -15.79
CA THR A 672 -7.17 -3.54 -16.83
C THR A 672 -6.03 -4.57 -16.80
N PRO A 673 -5.60 -5.12 -17.96
CA PRO A 673 -4.51 -6.11 -18.02
C PRO A 673 -3.10 -5.51 -17.93
N VAL A 674 -2.96 -4.18 -18.02
CA VAL A 674 -1.68 -3.46 -18.00
C VAL A 674 -1.56 -2.67 -16.70
N THR A 675 -0.33 -2.51 -16.20
CA THR A 675 0.00 -1.67 -15.05
C THR A 675 1.23 -0.85 -15.28
N PHE A 676 1.25 0.33 -14.68
CA PHE A 676 2.43 1.19 -14.53
C PHE A 676 3.09 1.00 -13.16
N SER A 677 2.60 0.04 -12.38
CA SER A 677 3.00 -0.23 -11.00
C SER A 677 2.92 1.03 -10.14
N THR A 678 1.95 1.91 -10.37
CA THR A 678 1.83 3.13 -9.55
C THR A 678 1.26 2.82 -8.16
N PHE A 679 0.54 1.70 -8.04
CA PHE A 679 -0.23 1.28 -6.86
C PHE A 679 -1.24 2.34 -6.41
N ASN A 680 -1.77 3.10 -7.37
CA ASN A 680 -2.89 4.02 -7.17
C ASN A 680 -3.89 3.82 -8.30
N VAL A 681 -5.10 3.40 -7.96
CA VAL A 681 -6.16 3.04 -8.91
C VAL A 681 -6.45 4.17 -9.92
N LEU A 682 -6.50 5.42 -9.46
CA LEU A 682 -6.82 6.56 -10.33
C LEU A 682 -5.60 7.02 -11.16
N LEU A 683 -4.38 6.84 -10.65
CA LEU A 683 -3.17 7.14 -11.42
C LEU A 683 -2.94 6.11 -12.53
N GLU A 684 -3.17 4.82 -12.26
CA GLU A 684 -3.23 3.78 -13.31
C GLU A 684 -4.23 4.16 -14.39
N HIS A 685 -5.45 4.53 -13.99
CA HIS A 685 -6.50 4.96 -14.92
C HIS A 685 -6.07 6.18 -15.75
N PHE A 686 -5.47 7.19 -15.13
CA PHE A 686 -4.97 8.39 -15.79
C PHE A 686 -3.90 8.08 -16.86
N HIS A 687 -2.94 7.21 -16.55
CA HIS A 687 -1.92 6.80 -17.52
C HIS A 687 -2.51 6.01 -18.69
N GLN A 688 -3.48 5.13 -18.43
CA GLN A 688 -4.18 4.37 -19.46
C GLN A 688 -4.98 5.28 -20.41
N GLN A 689 -5.70 6.27 -19.87
CA GLN A 689 -6.41 7.25 -20.69
C GLN A 689 -5.45 8.02 -21.60
N LYS A 690 -4.30 8.47 -21.07
CA LYS A 690 -3.28 9.15 -21.86
C LYS A 690 -2.74 8.26 -22.99
N MET A 691 -2.47 6.98 -22.74
CA MET A 691 -2.01 6.07 -23.79
C MET A 691 -3.04 5.88 -24.89
N ARG A 692 -4.33 5.76 -24.56
CA ARG A 692 -5.41 5.63 -25.56
C ARG A 692 -5.52 6.86 -26.46
N ILE A 693 -5.40 8.05 -25.88
CA ILE A 693 -5.42 9.31 -26.65
C ILE A 693 -4.23 9.38 -27.61
N HIS A 694 -3.03 9.04 -27.15
CA HIS A 694 -1.82 9.10 -28.00
C HIS A 694 -1.83 8.04 -29.11
N GLY A 695 -2.34 6.83 -28.83
CA GLY A 695 -2.45 5.74 -29.79
C GLY A 695 -3.59 5.90 -30.82
N GLN A 696 -4.50 6.87 -30.64
CA GLN A 696 -5.49 7.25 -31.66
C GLN A 696 -4.99 8.36 -32.60
N SER A 697 -3.87 9.01 -32.26
CA SER A 697 -3.22 10.07 -33.04
C SER A 697 -2.00 9.61 -33.85
N SER A 698 -1.82 8.29 -33.98
CA SER A 698 -0.80 7.59 -34.78
C SER A 698 -1.48 6.51 -35.59
#